data_AF-A0A174UW40-F1
#
_entry.id   AF-A0A174UW40-F1
#
_cell.length_a   1.000
_cell.length_b   1.000
_cell.length_c   1.000
_cell.angle_alpha   90.00
_cell.angle_beta   90.00
_cell.angle_gamma   90.00
#
_symmetry.space_group_name_H-M   'P 1'
#
loop_
_entity.id
_entity.type
_entity.pdbx_description
1 polymer ?
#
loop_
_entity_poly.entity_id
_entity_poly.type
_entity_poly.pdbx_seq_one_letter_code
_entity_poly.pdbx_strand_id
1 'polypeptide(L)'
;MRLGQHGTYRKKLIFDVKQVSGRDIADTSRVLKSEYFPSDSILCERLQGKAHIDGSVVNENREYKCTIINALSGGTYSVLTAPVQFMISGITGTGSTEYYPPVGTYYYQLDLYYTKDGKAHTVYSENKDHYHSDKNINGFRDTFNFPSSFNIEKGAVNLEAKLTVRAQTEVSPRGVSAQILSFDLILENLAQSVNTTIAFVTGANAGKSFNAVYNPGFFTGEAANVLRLPEGITASLGDTYTIDNIVKGNVPSIYFSDDKGSQTAEGIVTKHLMIPEGVPYIDACEGMTEEEAVEQIVIFDDIYPRREKLTGMVTTHTYTDTIDNPDGTKTSKDWLAWRFKDSDLGFHFSNEYRLDGEDLRIVFQSGPLAGMDFEVTFNPYDSAGGDKYQPEKSEDGTWNKDAQVYEIKRNDDYGRMLPDDFLHPSKDGGDTYILYGYDPQFVSDKLIPDAEKEVEERAREYIEELKQDPSTYNTTMMSDYIYGINPGTGKQDPDFAKSFTVGQKVNLINKAYFEEGRISRIIGLEYNLDIPYDSPIYTVGETAPYSRIGELENKIDSLTYRKEKSKQQVINNGSSSSGGGSTIAKLIQTINVTSSNVGYIKTGDMIPAGTTLEEIFINMLSQKASAKLEGKLSSSNDVEFGTQKGYITYTAYRNGQGPMEQAYYDNNPNNKLFFSEEVGGVQTTTRQLQGNYTQGETYFATVIYAASEDGSLPKKELTSKISVNVKRKWFAGVCSSIPQSSADVRALGSNGLYSGPGTFRFSASNWKIVSVCIPADSIKEISIASSYGNFIENEKVCKGPISISVEGANRSEAIDYKMWVIQTQGLNDPDSFTFKTI
;
A
#
# COMPACT_ATOMS: atom_id res chain seq x y z
N MET A 1 18.07 -11.17 29.69
CA MET A 1 18.39 -10.63 28.36
C MET A 1 17.89 -9.20 28.32
N ARG A 2 18.70 -8.28 27.83
CA ARG A 2 18.37 -6.85 27.69
C ARG A 2 18.63 -6.45 26.24
N LEU A 3 17.63 -5.88 25.57
CA LEU A 3 17.76 -5.32 24.22
C LEU A 3 17.90 -3.80 24.34
N GLY A 4 18.94 -3.19 23.76
CA GLY A 4 19.23 -1.75 23.87
C GLY A 4 19.14 -0.99 22.54
N GLN A 5 19.01 0.34 22.62
CA GLN A 5 19.04 1.24 21.47
C GLN A 5 20.48 1.71 21.15
N HIS A 6 20.92 1.57 19.90
CA HIS A 6 22.23 2.06 19.42
C HIS A 6 22.11 3.09 18.28
N GLY A 7 21.39 4.19 18.51
CA GLY A 7 21.32 5.34 17.58
C GLY A 7 20.04 5.41 16.73
N THR A 8 19.83 6.54 16.07
CA THR A 8 18.59 6.87 15.34
C THR A 8 18.83 6.90 13.82
N TYR A 9 17.95 6.24 13.05
CA TYR A 9 17.97 6.23 11.57
C TYR A 9 17.67 7.61 10.93
N ARG A 10 17.15 8.57 11.71
CA ARG A 10 16.64 9.85 11.20
C ARG A 10 17.77 10.85 10.95
N LYS A 11 17.96 11.26 9.69
CA LYS A 11 18.80 12.42 9.34
C LYS A 11 18.25 13.66 10.03
N LYS A 12 19.09 14.40 10.75
CA LYS A 12 18.63 15.57 11.50
C LYS A 12 18.67 16.80 10.60
N LEU A 13 17.60 17.60 10.65
CA LEU A 13 17.57 18.94 10.03
C LEU A 13 17.90 19.96 11.12
N ILE A 14 19.18 20.31 11.22
CA ILE A 14 19.69 21.24 12.23
C ILE A 14 20.09 22.52 11.52
N PHE A 15 19.56 23.64 12.00
CA PHE A 15 19.89 24.98 11.53
C PHE A 15 20.90 25.62 12.46
N ASP A 16 21.81 26.39 11.88
CA ASP A 16 22.80 27.16 12.60
C ASP A 16 22.35 28.63 12.68
N VAL A 17 22.44 29.24 13.85
CA VAL A 17 22.27 30.69 13.99
C VAL A 17 23.50 31.38 13.40
N LYS A 18 23.41 31.80 12.14
CA LYS A 18 24.50 32.49 11.41
C LYS A 18 24.33 34.01 11.39
N GLN A 19 23.11 34.49 11.62
CA GLN A 19 22.81 35.91 11.82
C GLN A 19 21.88 36.08 13.02
N VAL A 20 22.10 37.16 13.78
CA VAL A 20 21.26 37.58 14.92
C VAL A 20 21.05 39.08 14.87
N SER A 21 19.81 39.51 14.96
CA SER A 21 19.42 40.92 15.14
C SER A 21 18.32 41.02 16.19
N GLY A 22 18.72 41.24 17.44
CA GLY A 22 17.81 41.19 18.58
C GLY A 22 17.21 39.79 18.77
N ARG A 23 15.92 39.64 18.46
CA ARG A 23 15.16 38.38 18.54
C ARG A 23 15.00 37.67 17.19
N ASP A 24 15.56 38.25 16.13
CA ASP A 24 15.51 37.72 14.78
C ASP A 24 16.78 36.92 14.50
N ILE A 25 16.63 35.67 14.06
CA ILE A 25 17.73 34.76 13.73
C ILE A 25 17.58 34.21 12.31
N ALA A 26 18.71 33.83 11.69
CA ALA A 26 18.71 33.21 10.37
C ALA A 26 19.90 32.25 10.18
N ASP A 27 19.67 31.17 9.44
CA ASP A 27 20.72 30.34 8.84
C ASP A 27 20.91 30.77 7.38
N THR A 28 22.06 31.35 7.07
CA THR A 28 22.39 31.82 5.71
C THR A 28 22.90 30.72 4.79
N SER A 29 23.22 29.53 5.33
CA SER A 29 23.59 28.37 4.52
C SER A 29 22.40 27.46 4.23
N ARG A 30 21.42 27.43 5.14
CA ARG A 30 20.15 26.71 4.97
C ARG A 30 18.98 27.70 4.92
N VAL A 31 18.80 28.33 3.76
CA VAL A 31 17.81 29.39 3.56
C VAL A 31 16.39 28.80 3.66
N LEU A 32 15.63 29.24 4.65
CA LEU A 32 14.23 28.84 4.83
C LEU A 32 13.35 29.51 3.77
N LYS A 33 12.30 28.80 3.37
CA LYS A 33 11.23 29.29 2.49
C LYS A 33 9.86 28.92 3.05
N SER A 34 8.82 29.70 2.74
CA SER A 34 7.45 29.42 3.18
C SER A 34 6.91 28.09 2.65
N GLU A 35 7.35 27.66 1.45
CA GLU A 35 6.99 26.38 0.84
C GLU A 35 7.45 25.14 1.63
N TYR A 36 8.38 25.31 2.59
CA TYR A 36 8.84 24.22 3.46
C TYR A 36 7.87 23.90 4.59
N PHE A 37 6.82 24.71 4.77
CA PHE A 37 5.88 24.59 5.86
C PHE A 37 4.51 24.15 5.38
N PRO A 38 3.66 23.59 6.26
CA PRO A 38 2.34 23.13 5.89
C PRO A 38 1.42 24.34 5.64
N SER A 39 0.48 24.20 4.70
CA SER A 39 -0.32 25.33 4.21
C SER A 39 -1.19 25.98 5.28
N ASP A 40 -1.55 25.26 6.35
CA ASP A 40 -2.32 25.77 7.50
C ASP A 40 -1.49 26.68 8.43
N SER A 41 -0.17 26.60 8.35
CA SER A 41 0.78 27.40 9.12
C SER A 41 1.13 28.71 8.40
N ILE A 42 0.83 28.80 7.10
CA ILE A 42 1.10 29.96 6.26
C ILE A 42 0.09 31.07 6.59
N LEU A 43 0.63 32.25 6.90
CA LEU A 43 -0.08 33.49 7.05
C LEU A 43 0.07 34.28 5.74
N CYS A 44 -1.07 34.75 5.23
CA CYS A 44 -1.13 35.73 4.15
C CYS A 44 -1.70 37.04 4.72
N GLU A 45 -1.10 38.15 4.33
CA GLU A 45 -1.62 39.46 4.68
C GLU A 45 -2.60 39.94 3.61
N ARG A 46 -3.84 40.19 4.03
CA ARG A 46 -4.90 40.69 3.16
C ARG A 46 -5.40 42.03 3.65
N LEU A 47 -5.29 43.04 2.80
CA LEU A 47 -5.80 44.39 3.07
C LEU A 47 -7.08 44.59 2.26
N GLN A 48 -8.13 45.10 2.92
CA GLN A 48 -9.38 45.44 2.26
C GLN A 48 -9.82 46.84 2.71
N GLY A 49 -10.19 47.68 1.75
CA GLY A 49 -10.74 49.00 2.02
C GLY A 49 -11.82 49.37 1.03
N LYS A 50 -12.76 50.21 1.46
CA LYS A 50 -13.85 50.70 0.61
C LYS A 50 -13.56 52.11 0.16
N ALA A 51 -13.79 52.37 -1.12
CA ALA A 51 -13.67 53.68 -1.70
C ALA A 51 -14.99 54.09 -2.34
N HIS A 52 -15.38 55.35 -2.14
CA HIS A 52 -16.47 56.00 -2.84
C HIS A 52 -16.10 57.47 -3.04
N ILE A 53 -16.24 57.96 -4.26
CA ILE A 53 -15.94 59.35 -4.60
C ILE A 53 -17.12 59.90 -5.40
N ASP A 54 -17.65 61.04 -4.95
CA ASP A 54 -18.65 61.84 -5.66
C ASP A 54 -18.19 63.30 -5.67
N GLY A 55 -18.34 63.96 -6.80
CA GLY A 55 -17.87 65.31 -6.99
C GLY A 55 -18.53 66.03 -8.16
N SER A 56 -18.70 67.35 -8.03
CA SER A 56 -19.19 68.19 -9.13
C SER A 56 -18.19 68.32 -10.30
N VAL A 57 -18.68 68.36 -11.53
CA VAL A 57 -17.87 68.61 -12.72
C VAL A 57 -17.93 70.10 -13.09
N VAL A 58 -16.77 70.67 -13.45
CA VAL A 58 -16.65 72.05 -13.95
C VAL A 58 -15.62 72.10 -15.10
N ASN A 59 -15.46 73.26 -15.74
CA ASN A 59 -14.49 73.44 -16.83
C ASN A 59 -13.02 73.53 -16.37
N GLU A 60 -12.81 73.68 -15.07
CA GLU A 60 -11.49 73.65 -14.43
C GLU A 60 -11.20 72.27 -13.84
N ASN A 61 -9.93 71.96 -13.57
CA ASN A 61 -9.57 70.73 -12.87
C ASN A 61 -10.11 70.77 -11.43
N ARG A 62 -10.91 69.76 -11.05
CA ARG A 62 -11.28 69.50 -9.66
C ARG A 62 -10.79 68.15 -9.21
N GLU A 63 -10.30 68.10 -7.97
CA GLU A 63 -9.81 66.89 -7.33
C GLU A 63 -10.75 66.47 -6.18
N TYR A 64 -11.05 65.17 -6.10
CA TYR A 64 -11.82 64.56 -5.03
C TYR A 64 -11.03 63.38 -4.45
N LYS A 65 -10.89 63.32 -3.13
CA LYS A 65 -10.02 62.35 -2.44
C LYS A 65 -10.79 61.47 -1.48
N CYS A 66 -10.38 60.22 -1.35
CA CYS A 66 -10.92 59.24 -0.39
C CYS A 66 -9.80 58.34 0.12
N THR A 67 -9.65 58.21 1.44
CA THR A 67 -8.73 57.24 2.04
C THR A 67 -9.37 55.85 2.03
N ILE A 68 -8.67 54.87 1.50
CA ILE A 68 -9.16 53.50 1.29
C ILE A 68 -8.68 52.57 2.39
N ILE A 69 -7.38 52.59 2.69
CA ILE A 69 -6.72 51.70 3.66
C ILE A 69 -5.80 52.52 4.57
N ASN A 70 -5.98 52.45 5.89
CA ASN A 70 -5.24 53.28 6.86
C ASN A 70 -3.99 52.59 7.44
N ALA A 71 -3.90 51.26 7.35
CA ALA A 71 -2.78 50.48 7.87
C ALA A 71 -2.11 49.74 6.71
N LEU A 72 -0.94 50.25 6.30
CA LEU A 72 -0.16 49.67 5.22
C LEU A 72 1.14 49.10 5.78
N SER A 73 1.37 47.83 5.51
CA SER A 73 2.66 47.16 5.54
C SER A 73 3.29 47.33 4.15
N GLY A 74 4.58 47.66 4.11
CA GLY A 74 5.31 47.69 2.85
C GLY A 74 5.38 46.29 2.24
N GLY A 75 5.34 46.18 0.92
CA GLY A 75 5.36 44.90 0.21
C GLY A 75 4.84 45.01 -1.22
N THR A 76 4.88 43.89 -1.93
CA THR A 76 4.22 43.74 -3.23
C THR A 76 2.90 43.02 -3.03
N TYR A 77 1.81 43.60 -3.51
CA TYR A 77 0.46 43.07 -3.34
C TYR A 77 -0.15 42.69 -4.68
N SER A 78 -0.79 41.54 -4.77
CA SER A 78 -1.73 41.23 -5.84
C SER A 78 -3.01 42.04 -5.68
N VAL A 79 -3.55 42.56 -6.79
CA VAL A 79 -4.80 43.32 -6.80
C VAL A 79 -5.96 42.40 -7.24
N LEU A 80 -6.85 42.09 -6.31
CA LEU A 80 -8.00 41.19 -6.54
C LEU A 80 -9.30 41.93 -6.85
N THR A 81 -9.20 43.22 -7.16
CA THR A 81 -10.34 44.13 -7.31
C THR A 81 -10.85 44.13 -8.74
N ALA A 82 -12.17 44.03 -8.90
CA ALA A 82 -12.82 44.13 -10.21
C ALA A 82 -12.68 45.55 -10.80
N PRO A 83 -12.86 45.73 -12.13
CA PRO A 83 -12.83 47.05 -12.76
C PRO A 83 -13.75 48.06 -12.06
N VAL A 84 -13.19 49.22 -11.73
CA VAL A 84 -13.88 50.27 -10.97
C VAL A 84 -14.77 51.08 -11.89
N GLN A 85 -16.06 51.14 -11.59
CA GLN A 85 -17.02 51.89 -12.42
C GLN A 85 -16.94 53.40 -12.15
N PHE A 86 -16.79 54.16 -13.23
CA PHE A 86 -16.85 55.60 -13.27
C PHE A 86 -18.11 56.06 -14.01
N MET A 87 -18.70 57.15 -13.58
CA MET A 87 -19.87 57.74 -14.22
C MET A 87 -19.79 59.26 -14.20
N ILE A 88 -20.18 59.87 -15.32
CA ILE A 88 -20.67 61.25 -15.34
C ILE A 88 -22.18 61.21 -15.43
N SER A 89 -22.89 61.94 -14.58
CA SER A 89 -24.34 62.07 -14.67
C SER A 89 -24.83 63.43 -14.21
N GLY A 90 -25.95 63.88 -14.78
CA GLY A 90 -26.64 65.08 -14.40
C GLY A 90 -27.74 64.85 -13.36
N ILE A 91 -28.17 65.92 -12.69
CA ILE A 91 -29.29 65.89 -11.73
C ILE A 91 -30.60 65.70 -12.51
N THR A 92 -31.29 64.59 -12.22
CA THR A 92 -32.62 64.26 -12.77
C THR A 92 -33.57 63.88 -11.63
N GLY A 93 -34.80 64.38 -11.64
CA GLY A 93 -35.77 64.10 -10.57
C GLY A 93 -36.98 65.05 -10.53
N THR A 94 -38.10 64.56 -9.99
CA THR A 94 -39.33 65.33 -9.80
C THR A 94 -39.14 66.44 -8.76
N GLY A 95 -39.25 67.70 -9.20
CA GLY A 95 -39.14 68.89 -8.34
C GLY A 95 -37.78 69.59 -8.35
N SER A 96 -36.80 69.10 -9.13
CA SER A 96 -35.54 69.79 -9.42
C SER A 96 -35.49 70.28 -10.86
N THR A 97 -34.78 71.38 -11.12
CA THR A 97 -34.39 71.72 -12.50
C THR A 97 -33.49 70.61 -13.03
N GLU A 98 -33.92 69.93 -14.09
CA GLU A 98 -33.12 68.90 -14.74
C GLU A 98 -31.88 69.54 -15.37
N TYR A 99 -30.72 68.96 -15.06
CA TYR A 99 -29.47 69.36 -15.67
C TYR A 99 -28.84 68.15 -16.33
N TYR A 100 -28.70 68.20 -17.66
CA TYR A 100 -27.98 67.19 -18.43
C TYR A 100 -26.52 67.63 -18.65
N PRO A 101 -25.56 66.69 -18.72
CA PRO A 101 -24.18 67.01 -19.07
C PRO A 101 -24.09 67.75 -20.43
N PRO A 102 -23.42 68.92 -20.51
CA PRO A 102 -23.24 69.61 -21.78
C PRO A 102 -22.41 68.79 -22.78
N VAL A 103 -22.67 69.00 -24.07
CA VAL A 103 -21.86 68.44 -25.17
C VAL A 103 -20.43 68.96 -25.09
N GLY A 104 -19.47 68.05 -25.21
CA GLY A 104 -18.04 68.33 -25.12
C GLY A 104 -17.24 67.14 -24.60
N THR A 105 -15.95 67.36 -24.39
CA THR A 105 -15.03 66.32 -23.93
C THR A 105 -14.86 66.39 -22.42
N TYR A 106 -15.04 65.27 -21.73
CA TYR A 106 -14.80 65.13 -20.31
C TYR A 106 -13.49 64.39 -20.11
N TYR A 107 -12.58 64.97 -19.34
CA TYR A 107 -11.31 64.36 -18.96
C TYR A 107 -11.37 63.94 -17.50
N TYR A 108 -10.94 62.72 -17.22
CA TYR A 108 -10.97 62.16 -15.87
C TYR A 108 -9.75 61.26 -15.63
N GLN A 109 -9.16 61.41 -14.45
CA GLN A 109 -7.98 60.67 -14.03
C GLN A 109 -8.19 60.12 -12.63
N LEU A 110 -7.93 58.82 -12.47
CA LEU A 110 -7.90 58.17 -11.16
C LEU A 110 -6.45 57.86 -10.79
N ASP A 111 -6.01 58.44 -9.68
CA ASP A 111 -4.73 58.13 -9.05
C ASP A 111 -4.98 57.33 -7.76
N LEU A 112 -4.24 56.24 -7.56
CA LEU A 112 -4.06 55.65 -6.23
C LEU A 112 -2.64 55.95 -5.76
N TYR A 113 -2.50 56.47 -4.55
CA TYR A 113 -1.20 56.80 -3.98
C TYR A 113 -1.16 56.55 -2.48
N TYR A 114 0.02 56.27 -1.95
CA TYR A 114 0.28 56.24 -0.52
C TYR A 114 1.18 57.39 -0.10
N THR A 115 1.23 57.70 1.20
CA THR A 115 2.14 58.71 1.73
C THR A 115 3.28 58.06 2.50
N LYS A 116 4.53 58.49 2.27
CA LYS A 116 5.70 58.06 3.04
C LYS A 116 6.57 59.27 3.32
N ASP A 117 6.98 59.45 4.58
CA ASP A 117 7.82 60.58 5.02
C ASP A 117 7.28 61.96 4.55
N GLY A 118 5.94 62.10 4.52
CA GLY A 118 5.24 63.31 4.07
C GLY A 118 5.15 63.51 2.54
N LYS A 119 5.63 62.56 1.72
CA LYS A 119 5.57 62.60 0.25
C LYS A 119 4.57 61.59 -0.29
N ALA A 120 3.85 61.95 -1.34
CA ALA A 120 2.92 61.05 -2.03
C ALA A 120 3.65 60.21 -3.08
N HIS A 121 3.38 58.91 -3.11
CA HIS A 121 3.92 57.93 -4.05
C HIS A 121 2.76 57.23 -4.76
N THR A 122 2.67 57.42 -6.07
CA THR A 122 1.58 56.87 -6.91
C THR A 122 1.83 55.41 -7.25
N VAL A 123 0.86 54.54 -6.96
CA VAL A 123 0.88 53.11 -7.33
C VAL A 123 0.03 52.80 -8.56
N TYR A 124 -0.90 53.70 -8.88
CA TYR A 124 -1.76 53.61 -10.05
C TYR A 124 -2.11 55.01 -10.55
N SER A 125 -2.09 55.20 -11.86
CA SER A 125 -2.57 56.42 -12.51
C SER A 125 -3.10 56.06 -13.89
N GLU A 126 -4.37 56.32 -14.14
CA GLU A 126 -4.97 56.17 -15.47
C GLU A 126 -5.76 57.43 -15.81
N ASN A 127 -5.49 58.00 -16.98
CA ASN A 127 -6.15 59.19 -17.51
C ASN A 127 -6.97 58.79 -18.74
N LYS A 128 -8.22 59.23 -18.80
CA LYS A 128 -9.15 58.96 -19.89
C LYS A 128 -9.90 60.22 -20.28
N ASP A 129 -10.43 60.18 -21.49
CA ASP A 129 -11.35 61.18 -21.98
C ASP A 129 -12.54 60.56 -22.71
N HIS A 130 -13.67 61.24 -22.66
CA HIS A 130 -14.89 60.82 -23.33
C HIS A 130 -15.58 62.02 -23.97
N TYR A 131 -15.87 61.91 -25.27
CA TYR A 131 -16.66 62.90 -25.98
C TYR A 131 -18.16 62.62 -25.83
N HIS A 132 -18.86 63.48 -25.12
CA HIS A 132 -20.31 63.41 -24.95
C HIS A 132 -21.01 64.19 -26.07
N SER A 133 -21.74 63.49 -26.94
CA SER A 133 -22.28 64.03 -28.19
C SER A 133 -23.74 64.48 -28.15
N ASP A 134 -24.53 64.07 -27.14
CA ASP A 134 -25.96 64.35 -27.07
C ASP A 134 -26.37 64.92 -25.71
N LYS A 135 -26.73 66.21 -25.71
CA LYS A 135 -27.21 66.96 -24.53
C LYS A 135 -28.50 66.41 -23.90
N ASN A 136 -29.17 65.43 -24.51
CA ASN A 136 -30.40 64.82 -23.98
C ASN A 136 -30.14 63.49 -23.26
N ILE A 137 -28.91 62.97 -23.26
CA ILE A 137 -28.55 61.75 -22.53
C ILE A 137 -28.02 62.15 -21.15
N ASN A 138 -28.46 61.47 -20.09
CA ASN A 138 -28.03 61.75 -18.72
C ASN A 138 -26.63 61.20 -18.40
N GLY A 139 -25.64 61.58 -19.21
CA GLY A 139 -24.23 61.27 -19.04
C GLY A 139 -23.80 59.91 -19.60
N PHE A 140 -22.72 59.35 -19.04
CA PHE A 140 -22.08 58.14 -19.54
C PHE A 140 -21.41 57.36 -18.42
N ARG A 141 -21.06 56.10 -18.71
CA ARG A 141 -20.29 55.22 -17.82
C ARG A 141 -18.98 54.82 -18.48
N ASP A 142 -17.96 54.66 -17.67
CA ASP A 142 -16.68 54.09 -18.04
C ASP A 142 -16.13 53.22 -16.89
N THR A 143 -14.97 52.60 -17.08
CA THR A 143 -14.32 51.73 -16.11
C THR A 143 -12.84 52.01 -16.01
N PHE A 144 -12.26 51.88 -14.82
CA PHE A 144 -10.81 51.88 -14.59
C PHE A 144 -10.33 50.47 -14.29
N ASN A 145 -9.25 50.03 -14.95
CA ASN A 145 -8.70 48.69 -14.78
C ASN A 145 -7.40 48.76 -13.99
N PHE A 146 -7.39 48.20 -12.78
CA PHE A 146 -6.17 48.15 -12.00
C PHE A 146 -5.16 47.13 -12.56
N PRO A 147 -3.85 47.38 -12.39
CA PRO A 147 -2.81 46.41 -12.71
C PRO A 147 -2.91 45.18 -11.81
N SER A 148 -2.26 44.08 -12.20
CA SER A 148 -2.25 42.83 -11.44
C SER A 148 -1.57 42.93 -10.06
N SER A 149 -0.73 43.95 -9.84
CA SER A 149 -0.03 44.15 -8.57
C SER A 149 0.30 45.61 -8.25
N PHE A 150 0.38 45.93 -6.94
CA PHE A 150 0.90 47.19 -6.41
C PHE A 150 2.18 46.99 -5.60
N ASN A 151 3.12 47.93 -5.68
CA ASN A 151 4.31 47.97 -4.83
C ASN A 151 4.18 49.11 -3.81
N ILE A 152 4.21 48.78 -2.54
CA ILE A 152 4.08 49.73 -1.42
C ILE A 152 5.38 49.73 -0.64
N GLU A 153 5.98 50.90 -0.45
CA GLU A 153 7.23 51.00 0.31
C GLU A 153 7.03 50.81 1.81
N LYS A 154 8.03 50.23 2.48
CA LYS A 154 8.05 50.13 3.95
C LYS A 154 7.96 51.53 4.58
N GLY A 155 7.08 51.66 5.58
CA GLY A 155 6.79 52.94 6.25
C GLY A 155 5.72 53.79 5.54
N ALA A 156 5.10 53.28 4.47
CA ALA A 156 3.93 53.90 3.88
C ALA A 156 2.76 53.97 4.87
N VAL A 157 1.99 55.05 4.77
CA VAL A 157 0.74 55.26 5.48
C VAL A 157 -0.33 55.69 4.48
N ASN A 158 -1.56 55.26 4.74
CA ASN A 158 -2.77 55.64 4.01
C ASN A 158 -2.70 55.41 2.50
N LEU A 159 -3.40 54.39 1.99
CA LEU A 159 -3.65 54.26 0.56
C LEU A 159 -4.90 55.08 0.21
N GLU A 160 -4.75 56.07 -0.65
CA GLU A 160 -5.80 57.01 -1.02
C GLU A 160 -6.11 56.94 -2.51
N ALA A 161 -7.38 57.15 -2.86
CA ALA A 161 -7.82 57.43 -4.22
C ALA A 161 -8.02 58.93 -4.42
N LYS A 162 -7.54 59.45 -5.56
CA LYS A 162 -7.82 60.80 -6.04
C LYS A 162 -8.39 60.76 -7.44
N LEU A 163 -9.61 61.27 -7.58
CA LEU A 163 -10.27 61.48 -8.85
C LEU A 163 -10.10 62.93 -9.27
N THR A 164 -9.47 63.17 -10.41
CA THR A 164 -9.37 64.49 -11.04
C THR A 164 -10.30 64.54 -12.23
N VAL A 165 -11.18 65.54 -12.31
CA VAL A 165 -12.13 65.71 -13.42
C VAL A 165 -12.13 67.13 -13.95
N ARG A 166 -12.30 67.26 -15.27
CA ARG A 166 -12.60 68.52 -15.95
C ARG A 166 -13.46 68.28 -17.19
N ALA A 167 -14.25 69.27 -17.56
CA ALA A 167 -14.99 69.28 -18.82
C ALA A 167 -14.45 70.36 -19.77
N GLN A 168 -14.49 70.10 -21.07
CA GLN A 168 -14.23 71.07 -22.11
C GLN A 168 -15.49 71.18 -22.99
N THR A 169 -16.39 72.07 -22.57
CA THR A 169 -17.72 72.24 -23.15
C THR A 169 -17.97 73.72 -23.46
N GLU A 170 -18.84 74.00 -24.45
CA GLU A 170 -19.23 75.39 -24.79
C GLU A 170 -19.99 76.09 -23.65
N VAL A 171 -20.76 75.31 -22.88
CA VAL A 171 -21.51 75.78 -21.71
C VAL A 171 -20.97 75.08 -20.47
N SER A 172 -20.65 75.87 -19.44
CA SER A 172 -20.15 75.32 -18.17
C SER A 172 -21.13 74.30 -17.56
N PRO A 173 -20.67 73.09 -17.19
CA PRO A 173 -21.51 72.08 -16.56
C PRO A 173 -22.14 72.62 -15.28
N ARG A 174 -23.47 72.51 -15.18
CA ARG A 174 -24.24 72.85 -13.97
C ARG A 174 -24.99 71.60 -13.54
N GLY A 175 -24.96 71.26 -12.26
CA GLY A 175 -25.67 70.07 -11.76
C GLY A 175 -25.18 68.75 -12.36
N VAL A 176 -23.89 68.67 -12.72
CA VAL A 176 -23.25 67.45 -13.25
C VAL A 176 -22.30 66.91 -12.20
N SER A 177 -22.39 65.62 -11.94
CA SER A 177 -21.57 64.85 -11.00
C SER A 177 -20.65 63.88 -11.73
N ALA A 178 -19.49 63.66 -11.15
CA ALA A 178 -18.56 62.59 -11.46
C ALA A 178 -18.50 61.65 -10.27
N GLN A 179 -18.77 60.37 -10.50
CA GLN A 179 -18.91 59.37 -9.46
C GLN A 179 -18.03 58.17 -9.76
N ILE A 180 -17.32 57.73 -8.73
CA ILE A 180 -16.84 56.36 -8.63
C ILE A 180 -17.81 55.63 -7.70
N LEU A 181 -18.54 54.68 -8.26
CA LEU A 181 -19.44 53.83 -7.50
C LEU A 181 -18.63 53.04 -6.46
N SER A 182 -19.24 52.78 -5.30
CA SER A 182 -18.51 52.15 -4.20
C SER A 182 -17.84 50.85 -4.66
N PHE A 183 -16.53 50.75 -4.45
CA PHE A 183 -15.76 49.55 -4.74
C PHE A 183 -14.92 49.13 -3.54
N ASP A 184 -14.72 47.81 -3.42
CA ASP A 184 -13.80 47.21 -2.45
C ASP A 184 -12.42 47.06 -3.11
N LEU A 185 -11.42 47.79 -2.63
CA LEU A 185 -10.03 47.52 -2.98
C LEU A 185 -9.52 46.38 -2.10
N ILE A 186 -9.29 45.23 -2.74
CA ILE A 186 -8.78 44.01 -2.11
C ILE A 186 -7.35 43.79 -2.61
N LEU A 187 -6.41 43.78 -1.66
CA LEU A 187 -4.99 43.55 -1.86
C LEU A 187 -4.53 42.33 -1.05
N GLU A 188 -3.72 41.47 -1.64
CA GLU A 188 -3.12 40.31 -0.96
C GLU A 188 -1.61 40.33 -1.15
N ASN A 189 -0.85 40.29 -0.05
CA ASN A 189 0.61 40.37 -0.09
C ASN A 189 1.17 39.11 -0.77
N LEU A 190 2.10 39.29 -1.71
CA LEU A 190 2.76 38.18 -2.41
C LEU A 190 3.75 37.44 -1.51
N ALA A 191 4.27 38.09 -0.48
CA ALA A 191 5.09 37.44 0.52
C ALA A 191 4.22 36.73 1.55
N GLN A 192 4.78 35.67 2.14
CA GLN A 192 4.11 34.84 3.13
C GLN A 192 4.92 34.82 4.43
N SER A 193 4.20 34.80 5.55
CA SER A 193 4.77 34.55 6.87
C SER A 193 4.32 33.18 7.35
N VAL A 194 5.02 32.56 8.32
CA VAL A 194 4.67 31.24 8.83
C VAL A 194 4.77 31.18 10.34
N ASN A 195 3.74 30.65 10.99
CA ASN A 195 3.81 30.26 12.40
C ASN A 195 4.54 28.94 12.54
N THR A 196 5.53 28.89 13.43
CA THR A 196 6.36 27.70 13.63
C THR A 196 6.77 27.54 15.09
N THR A 197 7.38 26.40 15.41
CA THR A 197 8.01 26.13 16.71
C THR A 197 9.44 25.69 16.47
N ILE A 198 10.36 26.26 17.24
CA ILE A 198 11.76 25.85 17.21
C ILE A 198 12.17 25.22 18.53
N ALA A 199 13.09 24.25 18.47
CA ALA A 199 13.74 23.67 19.64
C ALA A 199 15.25 23.86 19.54
N PHE A 200 15.86 24.51 20.54
CA PHE A 200 17.30 24.71 20.58
C PHE A 200 18.02 23.41 20.93
N VAL A 201 19.01 23.04 20.13
CA VAL A 201 19.88 21.87 20.35
C VAL A 201 21.11 22.27 21.17
N THR A 202 21.66 23.46 20.93
CA THR A 202 22.80 24.01 21.68
C THR A 202 22.51 25.44 22.18
N GLY A 203 23.42 25.98 22.99
CA GLY A 203 23.32 27.34 23.51
C GLY A 203 22.60 27.44 24.86
N ALA A 204 22.34 28.67 25.31
CA ALA A 204 21.73 28.94 26.62
C ALA A 204 20.29 28.39 26.76
N ASN A 205 19.66 28.08 25.63
CA ASN A 205 18.30 27.56 25.56
C ASN A 205 18.25 26.07 25.17
N ALA A 206 19.38 25.36 25.18
CA ALA A 206 19.44 23.94 24.80
C ALA A 206 18.35 23.10 25.50
N GLY A 207 17.65 22.27 24.72
CA GLY A 207 16.56 21.41 25.16
C GLY A 207 15.20 22.11 25.34
N LYS A 208 15.09 23.40 25.04
CA LYS A 208 13.82 24.17 25.17
C LYS A 208 13.23 24.50 23.80
N SER A 209 11.89 24.45 23.74
CA SER A 209 11.11 24.82 22.56
C SER A 209 10.36 26.13 22.72
N PHE A 210 10.24 26.89 21.63
CA PHE A 210 9.59 28.21 21.59
C PHE A 210 8.78 28.41 20.31
N ASN A 211 7.62 29.04 20.43
CA ASN A 211 6.86 29.51 19.28
C ASN A 211 7.65 30.62 18.57
N ALA A 212 7.73 30.56 17.25
CA ALA A 212 8.42 31.55 16.45
C ALA A 212 7.60 31.88 15.20
N VAL A 213 7.97 32.98 14.54
CA VAL A 213 7.36 33.39 13.28
C VAL A 213 8.45 33.50 12.23
N TYR A 214 8.35 32.71 11.17
CA TYR A 214 9.18 32.85 9.99
C TYR A 214 8.63 33.95 9.08
N ASN A 215 9.54 34.74 8.49
CA ASN A 215 9.26 35.92 7.70
C ASN A 215 8.18 36.85 8.29
N PRO A 216 8.33 37.32 9.55
CA PRO A 216 7.28 38.06 10.26
C PRO A 216 6.93 39.41 9.62
N GLY A 217 7.76 39.90 8.70
CA GLY A 217 7.57 41.17 8.01
C GLY A 217 7.03 41.06 6.59
N PHE A 218 6.67 39.85 6.14
CA PHE A 218 6.21 39.60 4.76
C PHE A 218 7.19 40.18 3.72
N PHE A 219 8.48 39.91 3.89
CA PHE A 219 9.51 40.32 2.94
C PHE A 219 9.66 39.29 1.80
N THR A 220 10.21 39.73 0.67
CA THR A 220 10.60 38.89 -0.46
C THR A 220 12.13 38.80 -0.57
N GLY A 221 12.64 37.80 -1.28
CA GLY A 221 14.08 37.62 -1.50
C GLY A 221 14.84 37.23 -0.22
N GLU A 222 16.13 37.62 -0.14
CA GLU A 222 17.00 37.27 1.00
C GLU A 222 16.48 37.79 2.35
N ALA A 223 15.75 38.91 2.35
CA ALA A 223 15.17 39.50 3.55
C ALA A 223 14.01 38.67 4.15
N ALA A 224 13.48 37.68 3.41
CA ALA A 224 12.45 36.77 3.88
C ALA A 224 12.99 35.72 4.85
N ASN A 225 14.29 35.40 4.77
CA ASN A 225 14.92 34.33 5.55
C ASN A 225 15.22 34.76 6.98
N VAL A 226 14.18 35.06 7.75
CA VAL A 226 14.28 35.51 9.14
C VAL A 226 13.26 34.80 10.00
N LEU A 227 13.71 34.26 11.13
CA LEU A 227 12.87 33.62 12.14
C LEU A 227 12.90 34.44 13.42
N ARG A 228 11.72 34.88 13.87
CA ARG A 228 11.55 35.74 15.05
C ARG A 228 11.14 34.93 16.27
N LEU A 229 12.02 34.90 17.27
CA LEU A 229 11.80 34.27 18.58
C LEU A 229 10.79 35.06 19.43
N PRO A 230 10.24 34.53 20.54
CA PRO A 230 9.39 35.30 21.48
C PRO A 230 10.11 36.47 22.17
N GLU A 231 9.35 37.37 22.80
CA GLU A 231 9.94 38.39 23.67
C GLU A 231 10.69 37.76 24.84
N GLY A 232 11.86 38.34 25.18
CA GLY A 232 12.71 37.86 26.27
C GLY A 232 13.60 36.66 25.91
N ILE A 233 13.45 36.08 24.71
CA ILE A 233 14.28 34.97 24.24
C ILE A 233 15.34 35.48 23.28
N THR A 234 16.59 35.08 23.53
CA THR A 234 17.76 35.44 22.72
C THR A 234 18.50 34.18 22.28
N ALA A 235 19.18 34.25 21.13
CA ALA A 235 20.11 33.23 20.67
C ALA A 235 21.47 33.86 20.36
N SER A 236 22.53 33.06 20.42
CA SER A 236 23.89 33.47 20.09
C SER A 236 24.31 32.93 18.73
N LEU A 237 25.27 33.60 18.09
CA LEU A 237 25.89 33.08 16.87
C LEU A 237 26.52 31.71 17.14
N GLY A 238 26.21 30.73 16.29
CA GLY A 238 26.65 29.34 16.44
C GLY A 238 25.75 28.47 17.31
N ASP A 239 24.70 29.02 17.94
CA ASP A 239 23.64 28.19 18.52
C ASP A 239 22.95 27.39 17.41
N THR A 240 22.52 26.18 17.72
CA THR A 240 21.86 25.29 16.76
C THR A 240 20.43 25.01 17.21
N TYR A 241 19.53 24.87 16.25
CA TYR A 241 18.11 24.66 16.51
C TYR A 241 17.47 23.78 15.45
N THR A 242 16.33 23.20 15.81
CA THR A 242 15.46 22.41 14.93
C THR A 242 14.11 23.12 14.81
N ILE A 243 13.36 22.82 13.76
CA ILE A 243 12.05 23.40 13.49
C ILE A 243 11.06 22.26 13.29
N ASP A 244 10.01 22.23 14.09
CA ASP A 244 9.20 21.02 14.26
C ASP A 244 8.21 20.77 13.12
N ASN A 245 7.61 21.82 12.55
CA ASN A 245 6.54 21.70 11.55
C ASN A 245 7.02 21.75 10.10
N ILE A 246 8.31 21.54 9.82
CA ILE A 246 8.81 21.52 8.44
C ILE A 246 8.34 20.24 7.71
N VAL A 247 7.79 20.41 6.52
CA VAL A 247 7.51 19.34 5.57
C VAL A 247 8.82 18.93 4.90
N LYS A 248 9.46 17.88 5.42
CA LYS A 248 10.82 17.46 5.03
C LYS A 248 10.98 17.22 3.53
N GLY A 249 9.98 16.68 2.84
CA GLY A 249 10.00 16.46 1.39
C GLY A 249 10.11 17.75 0.55
N ASN A 250 9.78 18.91 1.13
CA ASN A 250 9.91 20.20 0.45
C ASN A 250 11.30 20.84 0.62
N VAL A 251 12.13 20.31 1.52
CA VAL A 251 13.45 20.86 1.84
C VAL A 251 14.54 20.16 1.02
N PRO A 252 15.52 20.89 0.46
CA PRO A 252 16.66 20.28 -0.23
C PRO A 252 17.38 19.24 0.62
N SER A 253 17.68 18.07 0.05
CA SER A 253 18.32 16.96 0.77
C SER A 253 19.67 17.35 1.39
N ILE A 254 20.40 18.28 0.75
CA ILE A 254 21.68 18.83 1.22
C ILE A 254 21.62 19.59 2.55
N TYR A 255 20.43 19.94 3.06
CA TYR A 255 20.28 20.66 4.33
C TYR A 255 20.33 19.73 5.55
N PHE A 256 20.10 18.44 5.35
CA PHE A 256 20.09 17.43 6.39
C PHE A 256 21.52 17.00 6.73
N SER A 257 21.75 16.51 7.96
CA SER A 257 23.07 16.05 8.38
C SER A 257 23.58 14.90 7.50
N ASP A 258 24.70 15.13 6.85
CA ASP A 258 25.55 14.07 6.27
C ASP A 258 26.28 13.37 7.43
N ASP A 259 25.58 12.62 8.26
CA ASP A 259 26.20 11.79 9.30
C ASP A 259 26.91 10.58 8.69
N LYS A 260 27.58 10.73 7.53
CA LYS A 260 28.42 9.72 6.88
C LYS A 260 29.53 9.19 7.81
N GLY A 261 29.88 9.93 8.87
CA GLY A 261 30.81 9.50 9.91
C GLY A 261 30.22 8.63 11.04
N SER A 262 28.88 8.59 11.18
CA SER A 262 28.18 7.65 12.07
C SER A 262 27.55 6.47 11.30
N GLN A 263 27.50 6.59 9.97
CA GLN A 263 27.06 5.52 9.06
C GLN A 263 28.05 4.35 8.97
N THR A 264 29.27 4.53 9.48
CA THR A 264 30.28 3.47 9.66
C THR A 264 30.05 2.61 10.91
N ALA A 265 29.02 2.88 11.70
CA ALA A 265 28.42 1.89 12.60
C ALA A 265 27.17 1.28 11.92
N GLU A 266 27.44 0.47 10.89
CA GLU A 266 26.56 -0.46 10.17
C GLU A 266 25.27 0.06 9.49
N GLY A 267 24.56 1.05 10.05
CA GLY A 267 23.16 1.37 9.70
C GLY A 267 22.85 1.97 8.32
N ILE A 268 23.82 2.23 7.44
CA ILE A 268 23.54 2.62 6.05
C ILE A 268 23.83 1.53 5.02
N VAL A 269 24.46 0.43 5.44
CA VAL A 269 24.59 -0.79 4.64
C VAL A 269 23.67 -1.90 5.18
N THR A 270 23.36 -1.89 6.47
CA THR A 270 22.40 -2.82 7.08
C THR A 270 21.00 -2.21 7.07
N LYS A 271 20.07 -2.87 6.37
CA LYS A 271 18.65 -2.51 6.15
C LYS A 271 17.79 -2.49 7.42
N HIS A 272 18.37 -2.27 8.60
CA HIS A 272 17.77 -2.64 9.88
C HIS A 272 17.43 -1.41 10.72
N LEU A 273 16.15 -1.32 11.11
CA LEU A 273 15.63 -0.32 12.03
C LEU A 273 16.08 -0.60 13.47
N MET A 274 16.08 0.44 14.29
CA MET A 274 16.36 0.34 15.73
C MET A 274 15.09 0.63 16.56
N ILE A 275 15.13 0.27 17.84
CA ILE A 275 14.08 0.57 18.82
C ILE A 275 13.80 2.10 18.83
N PRO A 276 12.53 2.54 19.02
CA PRO A 276 12.14 3.96 18.99
C PRO A 276 12.95 4.85 19.94
N GLU A 277 13.08 6.12 19.57
CA GLU A 277 13.64 7.17 20.44
C GLU A 277 12.84 7.28 21.75
N GLY A 278 13.54 7.12 22.89
CA GLY A 278 12.95 7.17 24.23
C GLY A 278 12.76 5.82 24.92
N VAL A 279 13.03 4.70 24.23
CA VAL A 279 13.08 3.35 24.84
C VAL A 279 14.53 2.88 24.85
N PRO A 280 15.29 3.13 25.94
CA PRO A 280 16.72 2.83 25.97
C PRO A 280 16.98 1.32 26.02
N TYR A 281 16.10 0.56 26.67
CA TYR A 281 16.17 -0.90 26.72
C TYR A 281 14.82 -1.56 26.99
N ILE A 282 14.71 -2.85 26.66
CA ILE A 282 13.61 -3.73 27.07
C ILE A 282 14.20 -4.86 27.92
N ASP A 283 13.77 -4.93 29.18
CA ASP A 283 14.22 -5.94 30.14
C ASP A 283 13.33 -7.19 30.12
N ALA A 284 13.97 -8.37 30.21
CA ALA A 284 13.26 -9.63 30.38
C ALA A 284 12.54 -9.75 31.74
N CYS A 285 13.02 -9.07 32.79
CA CYS A 285 12.34 -8.99 34.08
C CYS A 285 12.60 -7.62 34.73
N GLU A 286 11.60 -7.09 35.42
CA GLU A 286 11.64 -5.75 36.01
C GLU A 286 12.77 -5.63 37.05
N GLY A 287 13.64 -4.62 36.89
CA GLY A 287 14.75 -4.34 37.82
C GLY A 287 16.02 -5.18 37.64
N MET A 288 16.23 -5.78 36.45
CA MET A 288 17.46 -6.52 36.11
C MET A 288 18.71 -5.65 36.28
N THR A 289 19.73 -6.12 37.01
CA THR A 289 21.01 -5.38 37.14
C THR A 289 21.89 -5.54 35.90
N GLU A 290 22.87 -4.66 35.71
CA GLU A 290 23.79 -4.75 34.55
C GLU A 290 24.59 -6.08 34.55
N GLU A 291 24.89 -6.63 35.72
CA GLU A 291 25.61 -7.90 35.86
C GLU A 291 24.73 -9.13 35.59
N GLU A 292 23.40 -8.98 35.67
CA GLU A 292 22.42 -10.02 35.33
C GLU A 292 22.03 -9.98 33.83
N ALA A 293 22.37 -8.90 33.13
CA ALA A 293 22.05 -8.70 31.72
C ALA A 293 23.06 -9.38 30.80
N VAL A 294 22.57 -10.28 29.94
CA VAL A 294 23.32 -10.75 28.76
C VAL A 294 22.91 -9.88 27.58
N GLU A 295 23.87 -9.11 27.05
CA GLU A 295 23.70 -8.34 25.81
C GLU A 295 23.67 -9.28 24.62
N GLN A 296 22.67 -9.09 23.76
CA GLN A 296 22.54 -9.85 22.52
C GLN A 296 21.85 -8.98 21.47
N ILE A 297 22.34 -9.05 20.23
CA ILE A 297 21.77 -8.37 19.07
C ILE A 297 20.75 -9.31 18.42
N VAL A 298 19.54 -8.81 18.19
CA VAL A 298 18.46 -9.53 17.51
C VAL A 298 18.02 -8.68 16.33
N ILE A 299 17.91 -9.29 15.16
CA ILE A 299 17.62 -8.61 13.89
C ILE A 299 16.32 -9.14 13.31
N PHE A 300 15.38 -8.25 13.00
CA PHE A 300 14.12 -8.53 12.32
C PHE A 300 14.22 -8.08 10.86
N ASP A 301 14.62 -8.98 9.95
CA ASP A 301 14.82 -8.69 8.51
C ASP A 301 13.53 -8.29 7.79
N ASP A 302 12.40 -8.54 8.43
CA ASP A 302 11.07 -8.41 7.90
C ASP A 302 10.42 -7.05 8.21
N ILE A 303 10.93 -6.33 9.23
CA ILE A 303 10.42 -5.03 9.65
C ILE A 303 11.35 -3.93 9.15
N TYR A 304 10.83 -3.10 8.24
CA TYR A 304 11.55 -1.98 7.63
C TYR A 304 10.55 -0.91 7.18
N PRO A 305 10.97 0.37 7.02
CA PRO A 305 10.06 1.41 6.54
C PRO A 305 9.62 1.07 5.12
N ARG A 306 8.34 0.73 4.96
CA ARG A 306 7.78 0.31 3.67
C ARG A 306 6.46 0.98 3.41
N ARG A 307 6.30 1.46 2.17
CA ARG A 307 5.04 1.99 1.66
C ARG A 307 4.45 0.97 0.70
N GLU A 308 3.33 0.38 1.09
CA GLU A 308 2.52 -0.49 0.23
C GLU A 308 1.39 0.32 -0.42
N LYS A 309 1.38 0.39 -1.75
CA LYS A 309 0.39 1.14 -2.54
C LYS A 309 0.01 0.40 -3.81
N LEU A 310 -1.06 0.87 -4.47
CA LEU A 310 -1.54 0.30 -5.72
C LEU A 310 -0.94 1.07 -6.91
N THR A 311 -0.65 0.35 -7.99
CA THR A 311 -0.40 0.98 -9.28
C THR A 311 -1.67 1.71 -9.74
N GLY A 312 -1.49 2.92 -10.23
CA GLY A 312 -2.54 3.74 -10.83
C GLY A 312 -2.56 3.51 -12.34
N MET A 313 -2.36 4.60 -13.10
CA MET A 313 -2.34 4.53 -14.57
C MET A 313 -1.12 3.76 -15.07
N VAL A 314 -1.35 2.63 -15.76
CA VAL A 314 -0.30 1.84 -16.43
C VAL A 314 -0.30 2.15 -17.92
N THR A 315 0.86 2.48 -18.47
CA THR A 315 1.08 2.78 -19.89
C THR A 315 2.28 2.01 -20.41
N THR A 316 2.43 1.98 -21.73
CA THR A 316 3.57 1.35 -22.39
C THR A 316 4.35 2.36 -23.21
N HIS A 317 5.67 2.22 -23.24
CA HIS A 317 6.56 2.95 -24.13
C HIS A 317 7.32 1.97 -25.03
N THR A 318 7.41 2.25 -26.32
CA THR A 318 8.07 1.35 -27.27
C THR A 318 9.52 1.75 -27.46
N TYR A 319 10.43 0.83 -27.19
CA TYR A 319 11.86 0.97 -27.51
C TYR A 319 12.24 0.04 -28.67
N THR A 320 13.24 0.44 -29.44
CA THR A 320 13.78 -0.34 -30.56
C THR A 320 15.24 -0.70 -30.27
N ASP A 321 15.51 -1.98 -30.01
CA ASP A 321 16.88 -2.47 -29.86
C ASP A 321 17.48 -2.71 -31.24
N THR A 322 18.71 -2.24 -31.47
CA THR A 322 19.48 -2.57 -32.68
C THR A 322 20.47 -3.69 -32.35
N ILE A 323 20.29 -4.83 -32.99
CA ILE A 323 21.12 -6.04 -32.83
C ILE A 323 22.09 -6.09 -34.00
N ASP A 324 23.39 -6.05 -33.70
CA ASP A 324 24.45 -6.28 -34.68
C ASP A 324 24.63 -7.79 -34.87
N ASN A 325 24.28 -8.30 -36.05
CA ASN A 325 24.41 -9.71 -36.37
C ASN A 325 25.87 -10.07 -36.69
N PRO A 326 26.27 -11.34 -36.49
CA PRO A 326 27.63 -11.80 -36.80
C PRO A 326 28.06 -11.62 -38.26
N ASP A 327 27.09 -11.48 -39.17
CA ASP A 327 27.31 -11.24 -40.61
C ASP A 327 27.51 -9.75 -40.97
N GLY A 328 27.52 -8.86 -39.97
CA GLY A 328 27.66 -7.41 -40.14
C GLY A 328 26.35 -6.71 -40.51
N THR A 329 25.22 -7.42 -40.61
CA THR A 329 23.90 -6.80 -40.77
C THR A 329 23.37 -6.32 -39.42
N LYS A 330 22.49 -5.31 -39.44
CA LYS A 330 21.80 -4.83 -38.23
C LYS A 330 20.32 -5.23 -38.32
N THR A 331 19.80 -5.87 -37.28
CA THR A 331 18.37 -6.17 -37.14
C THR A 331 17.79 -5.40 -35.97
N SER A 332 16.65 -4.73 -36.17
CA SER A 332 15.94 -4.02 -35.11
C SER A 332 14.85 -4.88 -34.50
N LYS A 333 14.71 -4.88 -33.18
CA LYS A 333 13.62 -5.53 -32.46
C LYS A 333 12.96 -4.55 -31.50
N ASP A 334 11.67 -4.34 -31.71
CA ASP A 334 10.86 -3.50 -30.83
C ASP A 334 10.46 -4.26 -29.57
N TRP A 335 10.32 -3.52 -28.48
CA TRP A 335 9.81 -4.02 -27.21
C TRP A 335 9.08 -2.95 -26.41
N LEU A 336 8.18 -3.40 -25.53
CA LEU A 336 7.36 -2.55 -24.69
C LEU A 336 7.96 -2.43 -23.29
N ALA A 337 8.38 -1.23 -22.91
CA ALA A 337 8.61 -0.85 -21.52
C ALA A 337 7.29 -0.54 -20.85
N TRP A 338 7.13 -1.00 -19.62
CA TRP A 338 5.92 -0.78 -18.84
C TRP A 338 6.15 0.36 -17.87
N ARG A 339 5.30 1.39 -17.96
CA ARG A 339 5.32 2.58 -17.11
C ARG A 339 4.07 2.59 -16.24
N PHE A 340 4.18 3.09 -15.01
CA PHE A 340 3.02 3.30 -14.15
C PHE A 340 3.15 4.55 -13.28
N LYS A 341 2.02 5.08 -12.83
CA LYS A 341 1.93 6.10 -11.77
C LYS A 341 1.45 5.47 -10.46
N ASP A 342 1.73 6.08 -9.31
CA ASP A 342 1.08 5.68 -8.03
C ASP A 342 -0.43 5.99 -8.12
N SER A 343 -1.26 5.12 -7.53
CA SER A 343 -2.70 5.35 -7.40
C SER A 343 -3.05 6.51 -6.46
N ASP A 344 -2.17 6.83 -5.51
CA ASP A 344 -2.29 7.95 -4.60
C ASP A 344 -1.86 9.24 -5.29
N LEU A 345 -2.82 10.02 -5.78
CA LEU A 345 -2.57 11.27 -6.49
C LEU A 345 -1.89 12.37 -5.64
N GLY A 346 -1.88 12.22 -4.30
CA GLY A 346 -1.19 13.12 -3.38
C GLY A 346 0.26 12.70 -3.09
N PHE A 347 0.69 11.54 -3.58
CA PHE A 347 2.06 11.09 -3.43
C PHE A 347 2.96 11.65 -4.52
N HIS A 348 4.11 12.16 -4.07
CA HIS A 348 5.13 12.72 -4.94
C HIS A 348 6.50 12.19 -4.52
N PHE A 349 7.31 11.87 -5.52
CA PHE A 349 8.67 11.41 -5.39
C PHE A 349 9.60 12.35 -6.15
N SER A 350 10.84 12.43 -5.68
CA SER A 350 11.93 13.14 -6.35
C SER A 350 13.12 12.22 -6.53
N ASN A 351 13.82 12.36 -7.64
CA ASN A 351 15.06 11.64 -7.86
C ASN A 351 16.12 11.96 -6.78
N GLU A 352 16.03 13.11 -6.09
CA GLU A 352 16.89 13.46 -4.95
C GLU A 352 16.72 12.57 -3.72
N TYR A 353 15.61 11.81 -3.64
CA TYR A 353 15.34 10.93 -2.50
C TYR A 353 16.05 9.58 -2.62
N ARG A 354 16.63 9.27 -3.78
CA ARG A 354 17.35 8.01 -4.02
C ARG A 354 18.56 7.91 -3.10
N LEU A 355 18.86 6.68 -2.69
CA LEU A 355 20.07 6.40 -1.93
C LEU A 355 21.29 6.40 -2.87
N ASP A 356 22.39 7.00 -2.43
CA ASP A 356 23.65 7.00 -3.16
C ASP A 356 24.15 5.55 -3.33
N GLY A 357 24.40 5.11 -4.57
CA GLY A 357 24.94 3.78 -4.87
C GLY A 357 23.92 2.64 -4.89
N GLU A 358 22.64 2.92 -4.65
CA GLU A 358 21.55 1.95 -4.74
C GLU A 358 20.60 2.30 -5.90
N ASP A 359 20.12 1.26 -6.57
CA ASP A 359 19.10 1.43 -7.60
C ASP A 359 17.71 1.58 -6.97
N LEU A 360 16.86 2.38 -7.62
CA LEU A 360 15.46 2.46 -7.24
C LEU A 360 14.77 1.19 -7.75
N ARG A 361 14.08 0.47 -6.87
CA ARG A 361 13.51 -0.85 -7.21
C ARG A 361 12.09 -0.98 -6.66
N ILE A 362 11.33 -1.87 -7.28
CA ILE A 362 9.97 -2.21 -6.85
C ILE A 362 9.85 -3.72 -6.66
N VAL A 363 9.11 -4.12 -5.63
CA VAL A 363 8.60 -5.50 -5.50
C VAL A 363 7.09 -5.46 -5.66
N PHE A 364 6.57 -6.17 -6.66
CA PHE A 364 5.13 -6.36 -6.78
C PHE A 364 4.67 -7.31 -5.68
N GLN A 365 3.70 -6.83 -4.91
CA GLN A 365 2.98 -7.67 -3.98
C GLN A 365 1.89 -8.41 -4.76
N SER A 366 0.89 -7.75 -5.35
CA SER A 366 -0.18 -8.46 -6.07
C SER A 366 -0.03 -8.36 -7.60
N GLY A 367 -0.98 -8.97 -8.32
CA GLY A 367 -1.03 -8.92 -9.78
C GLY A 367 -0.22 -10.02 -10.48
N PRO A 368 -0.08 -9.95 -11.81
CA PRO A 368 0.64 -10.96 -12.60
C PRO A 368 2.12 -11.06 -12.22
N LEU A 369 2.71 -9.97 -11.72
CA LEU A 369 4.12 -9.89 -11.30
C LEU A 369 4.31 -10.14 -9.79
N ALA A 370 3.29 -10.67 -9.08
CA ALA A 370 3.36 -10.90 -7.64
C ALA A 370 4.62 -11.68 -7.21
N GLY A 371 5.37 -11.10 -6.26
CA GLY A 371 6.63 -11.64 -5.73
C GLY A 371 7.87 -11.34 -6.58
N MET A 372 7.72 -10.64 -7.71
CA MET A 372 8.84 -10.27 -8.57
C MET A 372 9.40 -8.88 -8.22
N ASP A 373 10.69 -8.72 -8.45
CA ASP A 373 11.51 -7.58 -8.07
C ASP A 373 12.19 -7.01 -9.32
N PHE A 374 11.99 -5.70 -9.54
CA PHE A 374 12.48 -5.01 -10.73
C PHE A 374 13.15 -3.70 -10.35
N GLU A 375 14.22 -3.37 -11.07
CA GLU A 375 14.72 -2.01 -11.08
C GLU A 375 13.74 -1.09 -11.82
N VAL A 376 13.62 0.16 -11.37
CA VAL A 376 12.78 1.18 -12.00
C VAL A 376 13.55 2.46 -12.30
N THR A 377 13.20 3.08 -13.43
CA THR A 377 13.61 4.44 -13.76
C THR A 377 12.49 5.40 -13.37
N PHE A 378 12.78 6.36 -12.48
CA PHE A 378 11.86 7.44 -12.16
C PHE A 378 11.96 8.58 -13.18
N ASN A 379 10.81 9.15 -13.56
CA ASN A 379 10.68 10.22 -14.56
C ASN A 379 11.48 9.91 -15.86
N PRO A 380 11.18 8.78 -16.53
CA PRO A 380 11.90 8.36 -17.73
C PRO A 380 11.76 9.41 -18.84
N TYR A 381 12.84 9.63 -19.60
CA TYR A 381 12.87 10.56 -20.72
C TYR A 381 13.59 9.94 -21.92
N ASP A 382 12.83 9.58 -22.96
CA ASP A 382 13.35 9.10 -24.23
C ASP A 382 13.14 10.13 -25.35
N SER A 383 14.14 10.99 -25.55
CA SER A 383 14.09 12.01 -26.61
C SER A 383 14.03 11.43 -28.02
N ALA A 384 14.50 10.20 -28.24
CA ALA A 384 14.47 9.53 -29.54
C ALA A 384 13.09 8.92 -29.83
N GLY A 385 12.40 8.43 -28.81
CA GLY A 385 11.01 7.95 -28.86
C GLY A 385 9.95 9.05 -28.88
N GLY A 386 10.36 10.33 -28.85
CA GLY A 386 9.46 11.48 -28.93
C GLY A 386 8.91 11.97 -27.57
N ASP A 387 9.49 11.51 -26.46
CA ASP A 387 9.12 12.02 -25.13
C ASP A 387 9.48 13.50 -25.00
N LYS A 388 8.67 14.23 -24.23
CA LYS A 388 9.00 15.59 -23.77
C LYS A 388 9.48 15.51 -22.34
N TYR A 389 10.61 16.15 -22.06
CA TYR A 389 11.15 16.25 -20.71
C TYR A 389 10.12 16.90 -19.77
N GLN A 390 9.85 16.24 -18.64
CA GLN A 390 8.94 16.73 -17.61
C GLN A 390 9.76 17.15 -16.39
N PRO A 391 9.80 18.44 -16.00
CA PRO A 391 10.42 18.84 -14.75
C PRO A 391 9.59 18.29 -13.57
N GLU A 392 10.24 17.88 -12.47
CA GLU A 392 9.57 17.31 -11.29
C GLU A 392 8.61 18.30 -10.61
N LYS A 393 8.89 19.61 -10.75
CA LYS A 393 8.05 20.70 -10.26
C LYS A 393 7.60 21.60 -11.40
N SER A 394 6.38 22.09 -11.29
CA SER A 394 5.79 23.12 -12.13
C SER A 394 6.42 24.49 -11.85
N GLU A 395 6.19 25.48 -12.72
CA GLU A 395 6.71 26.85 -12.55
C GLU A 395 6.24 27.53 -11.25
N ASP A 396 5.08 27.14 -10.73
CA ASP A 396 4.51 27.62 -9.47
C ASP A 396 5.07 26.91 -8.22
N GLY A 397 6.06 26.02 -8.39
CA GLY A 397 6.70 25.26 -7.32
C GLY A 397 5.92 24.02 -6.86
N THR A 398 4.73 23.76 -7.41
CA THR A 398 3.95 22.55 -7.11
C THR A 398 4.51 21.32 -7.82
N TRP A 399 4.22 20.13 -7.28
CA TRP A 399 4.66 18.87 -7.90
C TRP A 399 3.99 18.63 -9.24
N ASN A 400 4.79 18.34 -10.26
CA ASN A 400 4.30 18.04 -11.60
C ASN A 400 3.84 16.58 -11.68
N LYS A 401 2.54 16.37 -11.82
CA LYS A 401 1.92 15.04 -11.92
C LYS A 401 2.35 14.23 -13.15
N ASP A 402 2.87 14.88 -14.18
CA ASP A 402 3.35 14.21 -15.39
C ASP A 402 4.77 13.68 -15.25
N ALA A 403 5.57 14.22 -14.31
CA ALA A 403 6.88 13.69 -13.95
C ALA A 403 6.81 12.48 -13.00
N GLN A 404 5.66 12.23 -12.37
CA GLN A 404 5.45 11.15 -11.40
C GLN A 404 5.18 9.80 -12.09
N VAL A 405 6.15 9.32 -12.85
CA VAL A 405 6.08 8.09 -13.65
C VAL A 405 7.27 7.20 -13.32
N TYR A 406 7.00 5.91 -13.15
CA TYR A 406 8.00 4.87 -12.95
C TYR A 406 8.00 3.92 -14.14
N GLU A 407 9.15 3.74 -14.79
CA GLU A 407 9.35 2.74 -15.82
C GLU A 407 10.03 1.51 -15.25
N ILE A 408 9.45 0.34 -15.49
CA ILE A 408 10.00 -0.94 -15.05
C ILE A 408 11.09 -1.35 -16.04
N LYS A 409 12.33 -1.47 -15.55
CA LYS A 409 13.41 -2.01 -16.34
C LYS A 409 13.22 -3.51 -16.49
N ARG A 410 13.36 -4.00 -17.71
CA ARG A 410 13.27 -5.44 -17.97
C ARG A 410 14.52 -6.15 -17.48
N ASN A 411 14.36 -7.31 -16.85
CA ASN A 411 15.44 -8.21 -16.44
C ASN A 411 15.16 -9.65 -16.89
N ASP A 412 16.18 -10.50 -16.90
CA ASP A 412 16.10 -11.92 -17.23
C ASP A 412 16.26 -12.86 -16.02
N ASP A 413 16.22 -12.30 -14.81
CA ASP A 413 16.35 -13.00 -13.53
C ASP A 413 15.37 -14.18 -13.38
N TYR A 414 14.28 -14.16 -14.17
CA TYR A 414 13.21 -15.16 -14.16
C TYR A 414 13.27 -16.14 -15.34
N GLY A 415 14.41 -16.24 -16.02
CA GLY A 415 14.63 -17.15 -17.14
C GLY A 415 14.02 -16.69 -18.47
N ARG A 416 13.44 -15.48 -18.50
CA ARG A 416 12.99 -14.75 -19.69
C ARG A 416 12.99 -13.25 -19.38
N MET A 417 13.07 -12.42 -20.42
CA MET A 417 12.96 -10.96 -20.26
C MET A 417 11.55 -10.58 -19.79
N LEU A 418 11.46 -10.03 -18.58
CA LEU A 418 10.23 -9.55 -17.97
C LEU A 418 10.39 -8.10 -17.49
N PRO A 419 9.33 -7.27 -17.50
CA PRO A 419 7.99 -7.55 -18.02
C PRO A 419 7.94 -7.71 -19.55
N ASP A 420 6.91 -8.42 -20.05
CA ASP A 420 6.67 -8.60 -21.49
C ASP A 420 5.18 -8.63 -21.85
N ASP A 421 4.83 -9.02 -23.08
CA ASP A 421 3.45 -8.96 -23.58
C ASP A 421 2.45 -9.87 -22.84
N PHE A 422 2.93 -10.86 -22.09
CA PHE A 422 2.07 -11.80 -21.34
C PHE A 422 2.14 -11.57 -19.84
N LEU A 423 3.33 -11.29 -19.33
CA LEU A 423 3.60 -11.18 -17.90
C LEU A 423 4.08 -9.76 -17.60
N HIS A 424 3.12 -8.91 -17.26
CA HIS A 424 3.26 -7.48 -17.06
C HIS A 424 2.33 -6.95 -15.97
N PRO A 425 2.52 -5.71 -15.48
CA PRO A 425 1.57 -5.12 -14.54
C PRO A 425 0.18 -5.02 -15.15
N SER A 426 -0.87 -5.15 -14.34
CA SER A 426 -2.27 -5.03 -14.74
C SER A 426 -2.51 -3.72 -15.51
N LYS A 427 -3.02 -3.82 -16.74
CA LYS A 427 -3.21 -2.66 -17.65
C LYS A 427 -4.11 -1.58 -17.07
N ASP A 428 -5.07 -1.98 -16.24
CA ASP A 428 -6.01 -1.06 -15.59
C ASP A 428 -5.49 -0.53 -14.24
N GLY A 429 -4.24 -0.84 -13.88
CA GLY A 429 -3.69 -0.60 -12.55
C GLY A 429 -4.23 -1.57 -11.50
N GLY A 430 -4.04 -1.22 -10.23
CA GLY A 430 -4.58 -1.97 -9.08
C GLY A 430 -3.64 -3.01 -8.48
N ASP A 431 -2.42 -3.18 -9.00
CA ASP A 431 -1.43 -4.09 -8.43
C ASP A 431 -0.76 -3.45 -7.23
N THR A 432 -0.68 -4.17 -6.11
CA THR A 432 0.04 -3.71 -4.92
C THR A 432 1.54 -3.81 -5.17
N TYR A 433 2.31 -2.77 -4.84
CA TYR A 433 3.76 -2.74 -4.94
C TYR A 433 4.39 -2.08 -3.73
N ILE A 434 5.68 -2.38 -3.52
CA ILE A 434 6.56 -1.71 -2.56
C ILE A 434 7.71 -1.09 -3.35
N LEU A 435 7.86 0.23 -3.28
CA LEU A 435 9.04 0.94 -3.76
C LEU A 435 10.11 0.91 -2.66
N TYR A 436 11.38 0.74 -3.04
CA TYR A 436 12.53 0.81 -2.16
C TYR A 436 13.79 1.28 -2.92
N GLY A 437 14.90 1.52 -2.22
CA GLY A 437 16.10 2.18 -2.80
C GLY A 437 16.09 3.72 -2.69
N TYR A 438 15.30 4.24 -1.74
CA TYR A 438 15.20 5.67 -1.42
C TYR A 438 15.19 5.87 0.10
N ASP A 439 15.45 7.10 0.53
CA ASP A 439 15.40 7.50 1.92
C ASP A 439 13.94 7.81 2.35
N PRO A 440 13.32 6.96 3.19
CA PRO A 440 11.90 7.03 3.51
C PRO A 440 11.52 8.31 4.28
N GLN A 441 12.49 9.01 4.87
CA GLN A 441 12.27 10.26 5.60
C GLN A 441 11.74 11.39 4.72
N PHE A 442 12.03 11.36 3.41
CA PHE A 442 11.58 12.39 2.47
C PHE A 442 10.22 12.09 1.85
N VAL A 443 9.77 10.83 1.93
CA VAL A 443 8.49 10.38 1.36
C VAL A 443 7.36 10.48 2.37
N SER A 444 7.62 10.19 3.65
CA SER A 444 6.61 10.31 4.70
C SER A 444 7.25 10.45 6.07
N ASP A 445 6.66 11.31 6.89
CA ASP A 445 6.95 11.49 8.30
C ASP A 445 6.54 10.29 9.18
N LYS A 446 5.69 9.39 8.67
CA LYS A 446 5.14 8.24 9.42
C LYS A 446 5.84 6.91 9.18
N LEU A 447 6.42 6.71 7.99
CA LEU A 447 6.99 5.40 7.61
C LEU A 447 8.06 4.90 8.58
N ILE A 448 8.94 5.79 9.04
CA ILE A 448 9.97 5.44 10.02
C ILE A 448 9.35 5.20 11.41
N PRO A 449 8.58 6.14 12.00
CA PRO A 449 7.95 5.90 13.32
C PRO A 449 7.06 4.65 13.37
N ASP A 450 6.25 4.40 12.34
CA ASP A 450 5.35 3.25 12.31
C ASP A 450 6.15 1.94 12.30
N ALA A 451 7.24 1.89 11.54
CA ALA A 451 8.11 0.72 11.48
C ALA A 451 8.97 0.57 12.76
N GLU A 452 9.44 1.65 13.38
CA GLU A 452 10.09 1.61 14.70
C GLU A 452 9.13 1.04 15.78
N LYS A 453 7.85 1.40 15.71
CA LYS A 453 6.82 0.84 16.59
C LYS A 453 6.59 -0.66 16.36
N GLU A 454 6.57 -1.09 15.09
CA GLU A 454 6.50 -2.52 14.72
C GLU A 454 7.72 -3.28 15.28
N VAL A 455 8.92 -2.69 15.23
CA VAL A 455 10.13 -3.27 15.85
C VAL A 455 9.98 -3.37 17.37
N GLU A 456 9.49 -2.34 18.06
CA GLU A 456 9.28 -2.39 19.51
C GLU A 456 8.28 -3.48 19.91
N GLU A 457 7.14 -3.56 19.21
CA GLU A 457 6.11 -4.56 19.45
C GLU A 457 6.68 -5.98 19.26
N ARG A 458 7.40 -6.22 18.15
CA ARG A 458 8.04 -7.52 17.89
C ARG A 458 9.15 -7.85 18.88
N ALA A 459 9.93 -6.86 19.31
CA ALA A 459 10.96 -7.05 20.33
C ALA A 459 10.36 -7.45 21.69
N ARG A 460 9.22 -6.88 22.06
CA ARG A 460 8.48 -7.27 23.27
C ARG A 460 7.93 -8.69 23.17
N GLU A 461 7.33 -9.04 22.03
CA GLU A 461 6.89 -10.41 21.76
C GLU A 461 8.04 -11.40 21.85
N TYR A 462 9.18 -11.09 21.24
CA TYR A 462 10.38 -11.92 21.31
C TYR A 462 10.88 -12.12 22.75
N ILE A 463 10.82 -11.09 23.60
CA ILE A 463 11.16 -11.23 25.03
C ILE A 463 10.12 -12.09 25.76
N GLU A 464 8.83 -11.99 25.45
CA GLU A 464 7.80 -12.86 26.02
C GLU A 464 7.94 -14.32 25.56
N GLU A 465 8.32 -14.57 24.31
CA GLU A 465 8.69 -15.91 23.81
C GLU A 465 9.85 -16.48 24.63
N LEU A 466 10.87 -15.68 24.91
CA LEU A 466 12.01 -16.09 25.74
C LEU A 466 11.66 -16.33 27.21
N LYS A 467 10.53 -15.81 27.72
CA LYS A 467 10.02 -16.13 29.07
C LYS A 467 9.34 -17.49 29.15
N GLN A 468 9.14 -18.19 28.04
CA GLN A 468 8.64 -19.56 28.07
C GLN A 468 9.75 -20.50 28.56
N ASP A 469 9.45 -21.30 29.58
CA ASP A 469 10.39 -22.25 30.19
C ASP A 469 10.90 -23.26 29.14
N PRO A 470 12.19 -23.22 28.74
CA PRO A 470 12.74 -24.13 27.73
C PRO A 470 12.80 -25.60 28.20
N SER A 471 12.35 -25.89 29.43
CA SER A 471 12.34 -27.19 30.12
C SER A 471 13.71 -27.81 30.35
N THR A 472 14.74 -27.33 29.65
CA THR A 472 16.14 -27.72 29.72
C THR A 472 17.03 -26.48 29.66
N TYR A 473 18.02 -26.43 30.53
CA TYR A 473 18.89 -25.27 30.74
C TYR A 473 20.34 -25.68 30.64
N ASN A 474 21.15 -24.93 29.88
CA ASN A 474 22.60 -25.04 29.96
C ASN A 474 23.10 -24.02 30.99
N THR A 475 23.84 -24.49 31.99
CA THR A 475 24.39 -23.68 33.07
C THR A 475 25.89 -23.90 33.14
N THR A 476 26.64 -22.83 32.92
CA THR A 476 28.09 -22.82 33.09
C THR A 476 28.42 -22.83 34.59
N MET A 477 29.15 -23.85 35.05
CA MET A 477 29.57 -23.94 36.44
C MET A 477 30.75 -23.02 36.71
N MET A 478 30.73 -22.30 37.83
CA MET A 478 31.88 -21.48 38.23
C MET A 478 33.13 -22.36 38.42
N SER A 479 34.21 -22.07 37.66
CA SER A 479 35.46 -22.84 37.66
C SER A 479 36.05 -23.03 39.08
N ASP A 480 35.99 -22.00 39.91
CA ASP A 480 36.50 -22.08 41.29
C ASP A 480 35.81 -23.17 42.12
N TYR A 481 34.50 -23.37 41.95
CA TYR A 481 33.76 -24.38 42.71
C TYR A 481 34.01 -25.81 42.21
N ILE A 482 34.16 -26.03 40.90
CA ILE A 482 34.38 -27.39 40.37
C ILE A 482 35.79 -27.90 40.69
N TYR A 483 36.79 -27.02 40.64
CA TYR A 483 38.19 -27.37 40.91
C TYR A 483 38.57 -27.18 42.39
N GLY A 484 37.65 -26.73 43.23
CA GLY A 484 37.82 -26.60 44.68
C GLY A 484 38.70 -25.42 45.10
N ILE A 485 38.75 -24.33 44.33
CA ILE A 485 39.49 -23.13 44.72
C ILE A 485 38.69 -22.39 45.80
N ASN A 486 39.23 -22.35 47.02
CA ASN A 486 38.60 -21.63 48.12
C ASN A 486 38.70 -20.11 47.89
N PRO A 487 37.56 -19.38 47.78
CA PRO A 487 37.56 -17.96 47.44
C PRO A 487 38.21 -17.06 48.51
N GLY A 488 38.29 -17.51 49.77
CA GLY A 488 38.96 -16.77 50.84
C GLY A 488 40.49 -16.92 50.84
N THR A 489 41.02 -17.98 50.22
CA THR A 489 42.47 -18.28 50.25
C THR A 489 43.11 -18.40 48.88
N GLY A 490 42.34 -18.48 47.79
CA GLY A 490 42.81 -18.66 46.42
C GLY A 490 43.57 -19.97 46.19
N LYS A 491 43.36 -20.98 47.04
CA LYS A 491 44.07 -22.27 47.01
C LYS A 491 43.09 -23.42 46.83
N GLN A 492 43.57 -24.47 46.19
CA GLN A 492 42.80 -25.70 46.00
C GLN A 492 42.56 -26.42 47.33
N ASP A 493 41.31 -26.66 47.62
CA ASP A 493 40.76 -27.29 48.81
C ASP A 493 39.79 -28.40 48.32
N PRO A 494 40.17 -29.69 48.45
CA PRO A 494 39.36 -30.81 48.00
C PRO A 494 37.96 -30.84 48.62
N ASP A 495 37.81 -30.32 49.84
CA ASP A 495 36.52 -30.28 50.55
C ASP A 495 35.59 -29.19 49.99
N PHE A 496 36.12 -28.27 49.18
CA PHE A 496 35.38 -27.20 48.51
C PHE A 496 34.93 -27.57 47.08
N ALA A 497 35.51 -28.63 46.50
CA ALA A 497 35.19 -29.09 45.16
C ALA A 497 33.74 -29.61 45.09
N LYS A 498 32.91 -28.95 44.28
CA LYS A 498 31.52 -29.34 44.02
C LYS A 498 31.38 -29.77 42.56
N SER A 499 31.22 -31.07 42.38
CA SER A 499 30.77 -31.65 41.11
C SER A 499 29.36 -32.20 41.26
N PHE A 500 28.64 -32.23 40.15
CA PHE A 500 27.33 -32.83 40.10
C PHE A 500 27.30 -33.96 39.07
N THR A 501 26.47 -34.97 39.33
CA THR A 501 26.35 -36.14 38.45
C THR A 501 25.01 -36.16 37.73
N VAL A 502 24.96 -36.80 36.57
CA VAL A 502 23.69 -37.00 35.84
C VAL A 502 22.69 -37.74 36.74
N GLY A 503 21.46 -37.22 36.80
CA GLY A 503 20.37 -37.70 37.65
C GLY A 503 20.26 -36.99 39.01
N GLN A 504 21.28 -36.23 39.43
CA GLN A 504 21.31 -35.51 40.70
C GLN A 504 20.28 -34.39 40.71
N LYS A 505 19.52 -34.28 41.82
CA LYS A 505 18.55 -33.21 42.01
C LYS A 505 19.27 -31.91 42.35
N VAL A 506 18.89 -30.83 41.69
CA VAL A 506 19.43 -29.49 41.90
C VAL A 506 18.28 -28.49 41.97
N ASN A 507 18.46 -27.39 42.70
CA ASN A 507 17.51 -26.30 42.68
C ASN A 507 17.91 -25.31 41.58
N LEU A 508 17.13 -25.25 40.51
CA LEU A 508 17.35 -24.32 39.41
C LEU A 508 16.73 -22.97 39.78
N ILE A 509 17.58 -21.95 39.94
CA ILE A 509 17.17 -20.60 40.27
C ILE A 509 17.26 -19.77 39.00
N ASN A 510 16.13 -19.35 38.46
CA ASN A 510 16.07 -18.40 37.36
C ASN A 510 14.83 -17.54 37.53
N LYS A 511 15.01 -16.29 37.96
CA LYS A 511 13.90 -15.36 38.26
C LYS A 511 13.06 -15.02 37.02
N ALA A 512 13.56 -15.24 35.81
CA ALA A 512 12.80 -15.04 34.59
C ALA A 512 11.73 -16.14 34.38
N TYR A 513 11.89 -17.32 34.99
CA TYR A 513 10.97 -18.47 34.83
C TYR A 513 10.34 -18.94 36.15
N PHE A 514 11.02 -18.74 37.29
CA PHE A 514 10.61 -19.27 38.61
C PHE A 514 10.84 -18.22 39.71
N GLU A 515 9.79 -17.83 40.44
CA GLU A 515 9.89 -16.87 41.55
C GLU A 515 10.72 -17.40 42.74
N GLU A 516 10.56 -18.69 43.10
CA GLU A 516 11.26 -19.34 44.22
C GLU A 516 12.27 -20.44 43.78
N GLY A 517 12.53 -20.55 42.48
CA GLY A 517 13.31 -21.64 41.88
C GLY A 517 12.51 -22.94 41.69
N ARG A 518 13.06 -23.89 40.93
CA ARG A 518 12.44 -25.20 40.64
C ARG A 518 13.41 -26.33 40.94
N ILE A 519 12.94 -27.36 41.65
CA ILE A 519 13.69 -28.62 41.78
C ILE A 519 13.74 -29.31 40.41
N SER A 520 14.94 -29.46 39.86
CA SER A 520 15.21 -30.10 38.57
C SER A 520 16.31 -31.16 38.71
N ARG A 521 16.76 -31.75 37.59
CA ARG A 521 17.82 -32.77 37.56
C ARG A 521 18.88 -32.44 36.53
N ILE A 522 20.10 -32.87 36.80
CA ILE A 522 21.15 -32.85 35.77
C ILE A 522 20.92 -33.98 34.79
N ILE A 523 20.88 -33.67 33.50
CA ILE A 523 20.63 -34.64 32.42
C ILE A 523 21.80 -34.72 31.42
N GLY A 524 22.74 -33.79 31.48
CA GLY A 524 23.95 -33.78 30.65
C GLY A 524 25.07 -32.96 31.29
N LEU A 525 26.31 -33.22 30.87
CA LEU A 525 27.51 -32.50 31.28
C LEU A 525 28.50 -32.47 30.12
N GLU A 526 29.16 -31.33 29.92
CA GLU A 526 30.18 -31.10 28.90
C GLU A 526 31.42 -30.47 29.53
N TYR A 527 32.59 -31.09 29.30
CA TYR A 527 33.88 -30.61 29.79
C TYR A 527 34.77 -30.24 28.61
N ASN A 528 35.36 -29.05 28.66
CA ASN A 528 36.39 -28.65 27.72
C ASN A 528 37.70 -29.38 28.08
N LEU A 529 38.17 -30.27 27.20
CA LEU A 529 39.39 -31.06 27.43
C LEU A 529 40.67 -30.33 27.02
N ASP A 530 40.55 -29.28 26.19
CA ASP A 530 41.69 -28.52 25.70
C ASP A 530 42.20 -27.52 26.75
N ILE A 531 41.32 -27.08 27.66
CA ILE A 531 41.64 -26.14 28.74
C ILE A 531 41.25 -26.78 30.08
N PRO A 532 42.20 -27.37 30.83
CA PRO A 532 41.92 -28.17 32.04
C PRO A 532 41.25 -27.42 33.21
N TYR A 533 41.17 -26.08 33.13
CA TYR A 533 40.60 -25.21 34.17
C TYR A 533 39.35 -24.46 33.66
N ASP A 534 38.85 -24.80 32.49
CA ASP A 534 37.65 -24.17 31.95
C ASP A 534 36.40 -24.63 32.69
N SER A 535 35.37 -23.80 32.63
CA SER A 535 34.11 -24.01 33.32
C SER A 535 33.27 -25.05 32.59
N PRO A 536 32.93 -26.20 33.21
CA PRO A 536 32.09 -27.19 32.57
C PRO A 536 30.64 -26.68 32.44
N ILE A 537 29.96 -27.13 31.40
CA ILE A 537 28.56 -26.79 31.12
C ILE A 537 27.70 -27.96 31.59
N TYR A 538 26.77 -27.69 32.50
CA TYR A 538 25.76 -28.66 32.93
C TYR A 538 24.44 -28.42 32.21
N THR A 539 23.84 -29.49 31.71
CA THR A 539 22.48 -29.48 31.15
C THR A 539 21.51 -29.94 32.23
N VAL A 540 20.56 -29.09 32.62
CA VAL A 540 19.63 -29.27 33.75
C VAL A 540 18.19 -29.25 33.24
N GLY A 541 17.39 -30.29 33.50
CA GLY A 541 16.01 -30.43 33.03
C GLY A 541 15.35 -31.76 33.46
N GLU A 542 14.12 -32.01 33.02
CA GLU A 542 13.42 -33.29 33.28
C GLU A 542 13.55 -34.31 32.12
N THR A 543 13.84 -33.84 30.90
CA THR A 543 13.97 -34.64 29.67
C THR A 543 15.11 -34.10 28.80
N ALA A 544 15.79 -34.97 28.03
CA ALA A 544 16.87 -34.57 27.13
C ALA A 544 16.44 -33.48 26.12
N PRO A 545 17.32 -32.50 25.81
CA PRO A 545 16.95 -31.36 24.99
C PRO A 545 16.58 -31.79 23.56
N TYR A 546 15.34 -31.53 23.15
CA TYR A 546 14.96 -31.57 21.74
C TYR A 546 15.22 -30.18 21.15
N SER A 547 16.43 -29.94 20.64
CA SER A 547 16.82 -28.71 19.89
C SER A 547 16.02 -28.46 18.62
N ARG A 548 15.01 -29.28 18.30
CA ARG A 548 14.22 -29.19 17.08
C ARG A 548 13.05 -28.22 17.18
N ILE A 549 12.57 -27.86 18.37
CA ILE A 549 11.37 -27.03 18.51
C ILE A 549 11.66 -25.56 18.15
N GLY A 550 12.69 -24.93 18.71
CA GLY A 550 13.02 -23.53 18.39
C GLY A 550 13.45 -23.27 16.93
N GLU A 551 14.11 -24.24 16.27
CA GLU A 551 14.40 -24.14 14.83
C GLU A 551 13.15 -24.39 13.96
N LEU A 552 12.18 -25.17 14.44
CA LEU A 552 10.90 -25.41 13.76
C LEU A 552 9.93 -24.25 13.97
N GLU A 553 9.94 -23.60 15.13
CA GLU A 553 9.17 -22.40 15.48
C GLU A 553 9.66 -21.19 14.68
N ASN A 554 10.96 -20.92 14.65
CA ASN A 554 11.51 -19.86 13.78
C ASN A 554 11.26 -20.11 12.28
N LYS A 555 11.25 -21.38 11.85
CA LYS A 555 10.83 -21.75 10.48
C LYS A 555 9.33 -21.60 10.27
N ILE A 556 8.51 -21.84 11.29
CA ILE A 556 7.06 -21.62 11.27
C ILE A 556 6.73 -20.14 11.24
N ASP A 557 7.41 -19.30 12.01
CA ASP A 557 7.18 -17.86 12.07
C ASP A 557 7.66 -17.18 10.80
N SER A 558 8.84 -17.55 10.28
CA SER A 558 9.28 -17.08 8.95
C SER A 558 8.37 -17.57 7.81
N LEU A 559 7.75 -18.76 7.93
CA LEU A 559 6.74 -19.25 6.98
C LEU A 559 5.38 -18.55 7.17
N THR A 560 5.02 -18.16 8.38
CA THR A 560 3.75 -17.50 8.74
C THR A 560 3.81 -16.02 8.38
N TYR A 561 4.95 -15.35 8.62
CA TYR A 561 5.22 -13.98 8.20
C TYR A 561 5.22 -13.83 6.67
N ARG A 562 5.87 -14.75 5.92
CA ARG A 562 5.74 -14.81 4.46
C ARG A 562 4.29 -15.07 4.03
N LYS A 563 3.49 -15.74 4.87
CA LYS A 563 2.07 -16.01 4.63
C LYS A 563 1.17 -14.80 4.91
N GLU A 564 1.52 -13.93 5.83
CA GLU A 564 0.75 -12.72 6.15
C GLU A 564 0.93 -11.62 5.09
N LYS A 565 2.16 -11.42 4.59
CA LYS A 565 2.41 -10.55 3.41
C LYS A 565 1.67 -11.06 2.15
N SER A 566 1.59 -12.38 1.97
CA SER A 566 0.81 -12.96 0.86
C SER A 566 -0.71 -13.00 1.11
N LYS A 567 -1.19 -12.91 2.36
CA LYS A 567 -2.61 -12.77 2.69
C LYS A 567 -3.14 -11.34 2.43
N GLN A 568 -2.33 -10.29 2.58
CA GLN A 568 -2.74 -8.91 2.26
C GLN A 568 -2.91 -8.65 0.74
N GLN A 569 -2.22 -9.41 -0.11
CA GLN A 569 -2.36 -9.34 -1.58
C GLN A 569 -3.70 -9.84 -2.12
N VAL A 570 -4.48 -10.59 -1.33
CA VAL A 570 -5.64 -11.34 -1.84
C VAL A 570 -6.96 -10.56 -1.71
N ILE A 571 -6.98 -9.38 -1.09
CA ILE A 571 -8.24 -8.67 -0.80
C ILE A 571 -8.74 -7.76 -1.95
N ASN A 572 -7.89 -7.38 -2.92
CA ASN A 572 -8.33 -6.58 -4.07
C ASN A 572 -8.12 -7.32 -5.39
N ASN A 573 -9.08 -8.15 -5.80
CA ASN A 573 -9.50 -8.25 -7.21
C ASN A 573 -10.79 -9.07 -7.37
N GLY A 574 -11.78 -8.44 -7.98
CA GLY A 574 -13.08 -9.04 -8.30
C GLY A 574 -13.08 -9.77 -9.65
N SER A 575 -13.42 -11.06 -9.58
CA SER A 575 -14.20 -11.85 -10.55
C SER A 575 -13.60 -12.21 -11.92
N SER A 576 -13.08 -13.44 -12.07
CA SER A 576 -13.84 -14.56 -12.68
C SER A 576 -13.08 -15.90 -12.73
N SER A 577 -13.70 -16.91 -12.11
CA SER A 577 -13.62 -18.37 -12.34
C SER A 577 -12.26 -19.07 -12.49
N SER A 578 -11.79 -19.67 -11.39
CA SER A 578 -11.71 -21.13 -11.16
C SER A 578 -10.51 -21.48 -10.28
N GLY A 579 -10.75 -22.26 -9.22
CA GLY A 579 -9.67 -22.89 -8.44
C GLY A 579 -9.05 -22.06 -7.31
N GLY A 580 -9.86 -21.36 -6.52
CA GLY A 580 -9.43 -20.74 -5.26
C GLY A 580 -9.11 -21.79 -4.19
N GLY A 581 -7.93 -22.42 -4.30
CA GLY A 581 -7.32 -23.16 -3.21
C GLY A 581 -6.59 -22.18 -2.29
N SER A 582 -7.28 -21.64 -1.29
CA SER A 582 -6.60 -21.09 -0.11
C SER A 582 -5.71 -22.21 0.44
N THR A 583 -4.38 -22.06 0.33
CA THR A 583 -3.44 -23.02 0.90
C THR A 583 -3.33 -22.79 2.41
N ILE A 584 -4.46 -22.97 3.09
CA ILE A 584 -4.45 -23.18 4.54
C ILE A 584 -3.59 -24.44 4.75
N ALA A 585 -2.55 -24.33 5.57
CA ALA A 585 -1.65 -25.44 5.81
C ALA A 585 -2.45 -26.55 6.48
N LYS A 586 -2.59 -27.67 5.77
CA LYS A 586 -3.31 -28.85 6.22
C LYS A 586 -2.30 -29.89 6.67
N LEU A 587 -2.65 -30.63 7.71
CA LEU A 587 -1.88 -31.80 8.10
C LEU A 587 -1.76 -32.75 6.92
N ILE A 588 -0.52 -33.09 6.55
CA ILE A 588 -0.24 -34.08 5.49
C ILE A 588 -0.45 -35.52 5.97
N GLN A 589 -0.49 -35.72 7.29
CA GLN A 589 -0.70 -37.02 7.93
C GLN A 589 -1.55 -36.85 9.18
N THR A 590 -2.31 -37.89 9.52
CA THR A 590 -3.12 -37.91 10.72
C THR A 590 -2.22 -37.96 11.96
N ILE A 591 -2.46 -37.09 12.93
CA ILE A 591 -1.73 -37.06 14.20
C ILE A 591 -2.54 -37.82 15.25
N ASN A 592 -1.88 -38.76 15.95
CA ASN A 592 -2.42 -39.39 17.13
C ASN A 592 -1.98 -38.61 18.38
N VAL A 593 -2.93 -38.12 19.17
CA VAL A 593 -2.63 -37.30 20.35
C VAL A 593 -2.28 -38.22 21.52
N THR A 594 -0.99 -38.33 21.81
CA THR A 594 -0.49 -39.18 22.90
C THR A 594 -0.30 -38.44 24.22
N SER A 595 -0.45 -37.11 24.22
CA SER A 595 -0.24 -36.27 25.40
C SER A 595 -1.47 -36.19 26.29
N SER A 596 -1.27 -36.18 27.61
CA SER A 596 -2.33 -36.17 28.63
C SER A 596 -3.13 -34.87 28.73
N ASN A 597 -2.53 -33.72 28.40
CA ASN A 597 -3.14 -32.40 28.58
C ASN A 597 -2.78 -31.43 27.44
N VAL A 598 -3.59 -31.38 26.38
CA VAL A 598 -3.43 -30.42 25.27
C VAL A 598 -4.75 -29.66 25.06
N GLY A 599 -5.04 -28.69 25.94
CA GLY A 599 -6.28 -27.91 25.89
C GLY A 599 -7.53 -28.80 25.94
N TYR A 600 -8.46 -28.63 25.01
CA TYR A 600 -9.65 -29.50 24.87
C TYR A 600 -9.45 -30.74 23.99
N ILE A 601 -8.24 -30.95 23.44
CA ILE A 601 -7.88 -32.16 22.69
C ILE A 601 -7.36 -33.19 23.70
N LYS A 602 -8.04 -34.34 23.80
CA LYS A 602 -7.76 -35.35 24.82
C LYS A 602 -6.81 -36.42 24.28
N THR A 603 -6.13 -37.12 25.19
CA THR A 603 -5.32 -38.29 24.84
C THR A 603 -6.16 -39.33 24.13
N GLY A 604 -5.67 -39.80 22.99
CA GLY A 604 -6.37 -40.72 22.12
C GLY A 604 -7.18 -40.04 21.02
N ASP A 605 -7.34 -38.71 21.01
CA ASP A 605 -7.96 -38.04 19.86
C ASP A 605 -7.03 -38.13 18.62
N MET A 606 -7.62 -38.32 17.44
CA MET A 606 -6.90 -38.26 16.17
C MET A 606 -7.28 -37.03 15.38
N ILE A 607 -6.26 -36.25 15.02
CA ILE A 607 -6.41 -35.07 14.17
C ILE A 607 -6.11 -35.50 12.72
N PRO A 608 -7.12 -35.58 11.83
CA PRO A 608 -6.94 -36.18 10.52
C PRO A 608 -6.03 -35.38 9.59
N ALA A 609 -5.37 -36.10 8.67
CA ALA A 609 -4.73 -35.47 7.52
C ALA A 609 -5.78 -34.65 6.75
N GLY A 610 -5.48 -33.39 6.47
CA GLY A 610 -6.41 -32.44 5.87
C GLY A 610 -6.99 -31.40 6.84
N THR A 611 -6.89 -31.61 8.16
CA THR A 611 -7.27 -30.59 9.15
C THR A 611 -6.32 -29.41 9.06
N THR A 612 -6.86 -28.19 9.10
CA THR A 612 -6.05 -26.98 9.07
C THR A 612 -5.43 -26.71 10.43
N LEU A 613 -4.25 -26.09 10.47
CA LEU A 613 -3.65 -25.68 11.74
C LEU A 613 -4.58 -24.77 12.56
N GLU A 614 -5.33 -23.88 11.90
CA GLU A 614 -6.34 -23.02 12.54
C GLU A 614 -7.45 -23.84 13.24
N GLU A 615 -7.98 -24.88 12.60
CA GLU A 615 -8.98 -25.78 13.22
C GLU A 615 -8.40 -26.50 14.45
N ILE A 616 -7.12 -26.88 14.41
CA ILE A 616 -6.43 -27.53 15.54
C ILE A 616 -6.28 -26.56 16.71
N PHE A 617 -5.83 -25.33 16.47
CA PHE A 617 -5.68 -24.32 17.53
C PHE A 617 -7.03 -23.92 18.13
N ILE A 618 -8.08 -23.76 17.32
CA ILE A 618 -9.44 -23.46 17.81
C ILE A 618 -9.97 -24.61 18.66
N ASN A 619 -9.75 -25.86 18.25
CA ASN A 619 -10.14 -27.05 19.01
C ASN A 619 -9.29 -27.23 20.28
N MET A 620 -8.06 -26.73 20.30
CA MET A 620 -7.21 -26.74 21.48
C MET A 620 -7.67 -25.69 22.51
N LEU A 621 -8.03 -24.49 22.05
CA LEU A 621 -8.33 -23.33 22.92
C LEU A 621 -9.81 -23.17 23.26
N SER A 622 -10.71 -23.80 22.52
CA SER A 622 -12.15 -23.74 22.76
C SER A 622 -12.81 -25.11 22.55
N GLN A 623 -13.76 -25.46 23.41
CA GLN A 623 -14.56 -26.69 23.32
C GLN A 623 -15.57 -26.65 22.15
N LYS A 624 -15.14 -26.15 20.99
CA LYS A 624 -15.94 -25.98 19.76
C LYS A 624 -15.81 -27.13 18.78
N ALA A 625 -14.98 -28.14 19.05
CA ALA A 625 -14.90 -29.33 18.24
C ALA A 625 -16.17 -30.18 18.40
N SER A 626 -17.30 -29.77 17.82
CA SER A 626 -18.44 -30.66 17.70
C SER A 626 -18.07 -31.83 16.79
N ALA A 627 -18.60 -33.02 17.08
CA ALA A 627 -18.47 -34.18 16.22
C ALA A 627 -18.74 -33.83 14.73
N LYS A 628 -18.04 -34.49 13.80
CA LYS A 628 -18.07 -34.18 12.36
C LYS A 628 -18.33 -35.43 11.54
N LEU A 629 -19.07 -35.29 10.44
CA LEU A 629 -19.32 -36.36 9.47
C LEU A 629 -18.96 -35.87 8.08
N GLU A 630 -18.00 -36.53 7.45
CA GLU A 630 -17.57 -36.24 6.08
C GLU A 630 -17.89 -37.40 5.16
N GLY A 631 -18.29 -37.08 3.94
CA GLY A 631 -18.57 -38.06 2.89
C GLY A 631 -17.73 -37.75 1.67
N LYS A 632 -17.07 -38.77 1.12
CA LYS A 632 -16.20 -38.64 -0.06
C LYS A 632 -16.55 -39.71 -1.09
N LEU A 633 -16.86 -39.27 -2.30
CA LEU A 633 -17.03 -40.16 -3.45
C LEU A 633 -15.68 -40.68 -3.95
N SER A 634 -15.68 -41.91 -4.46
CA SER A 634 -14.55 -42.47 -5.20
C SER A 634 -14.42 -41.89 -6.62
N SER A 635 -15.41 -41.11 -7.08
CA SER A 635 -15.44 -40.44 -8.38
C SER A 635 -15.53 -38.91 -8.20
N SER A 636 -15.37 -38.17 -9.30
CA SER A 636 -15.68 -36.73 -9.36
C SER A 636 -17.16 -36.45 -9.04
N ASN A 637 -17.47 -35.23 -8.56
CA ASN A 637 -18.84 -34.75 -8.39
C ASN A 637 -19.51 -34.40 -9.72
N ASP A 638 -18.73 -34.11 -10.77
CA ASP A 638 -19.21 -33.97 -12.14
C ASP A 638 -18.72 -35.18 -12.96
N VAL A 639 -19.64 -35.95 -13.51
CA VAL A 639 -19.34 -37.18 -14.27
C VAL A 639 -20.06 -37.22 -15.61
N GLU A 640 -19.56 -38.04 -16.53
CA GLU A 640 -20.21 -38.31 -17.81
C GLU A 640 -21.41 -39.26 -17.63
N PHE A 641 -22.49 -39.06 -18.37
CA PHE A 641 -23.59 -40.02 -18.48
C PHE A 641 -23.06 -41.43 -18.82
N GLY A 642 -23.48 -42.43 -18.05
CA GLY A 642 -23.03 -43.81 -18.17
C GLY A 642 -21.78 -44.17 -17.38
N THR A 643 -21.19 -43.21 -16.66
CA THR A 643 -20.05 -43.49 -15.78
C THR A 643 -20.46 -44.50 -14.71
N GLN A 644 -19.64 -45.53 -14.50
CA GLN A 644 -19.89 -46.55 -13.49
C GLN A 644 -19.85 -45.93 -12.09
N LYS A 645 -20.83 -46.24 -11.25
CA LYS A 645 -20.84 -45.79 -9.87
C LYS A 645 -19.75 -46.53 -9.09
N GLY A 646 -19.10 -45.82 -8.18
CA GLY A 646 -18.09 -46.38 -7.29
C GLY A 646 -18.62 -46.54 -5.88
N TYR A 647 -17.92 -45.95 -4.91
CA TYR A 647 -18.31 -46.01 -3.52
C TYR A 647 -18.26 -44.63 -2.86
N ILE A 648 -18.97 -44.50 -1.76
CA ILE A 648 -18.87 -43.37 -0.84
C ILE A 648 -18.18 -43.86 0.42
N THR A 649 -17.10 -43.20 0.80
CA THR A 649 -16.50 -43.36 2.12
C THR A 649 -17.05 -42.29 3.04
N TYR A 650 -17.66 -42.70 4.14
CA TYR A 650 -18.06 -41.80 5.22
C TYR A 650 -17.06 -41.92 6.36
N THR A 651 -16.56 -40.78 6.84
CA THR A 651 -15.67 -40.67 7.98
C THR A 651 -16.36 -39.85 9.07
N ALA A 652 -16.57 -40.47 10.22
CA ALA A 652 -17.16 -39.84 11.38
C ALA A 652 -16.07 -39.57 12.43
N TYR A 653 -16.02 -38.34 12.92
CA TYR A 653 -15.12 -37.86 13.96
C TYR A 653 -15.94 -37.57 15.21
N ARG A 654 -15.59 -38.21 16.31
CA ARG A 654 -16.32 -38.14 17.58
C ARG A 654 -16.05 -36.84 18.34
N ASN A 655 -14.80 -36.37 18.35
CA ASN A 655 -14.38 -35.11 18.98
C ASN A 655 -14.96 -34.90 20.40
N GLY A 656 -14.82 -35.89 21.29
CA GLY A 656 -15.29 -35.80 22.69
C GLY A 656 -16.81 -35.98 22.91
N GLN A 657 -17.61 -36.15 21.86
CA GLN A 657 -19.03 -36.48 21.95
C GLN A 657 -19.26 -37.87 22.59
N GLY A 658 -20.48 -38.19 23.04
CA GLY A 658 -20.83 -39.55 23.50
C GLY A 658 -20.77 -40.61 22.40
N PRO A 659 -21.01 -41.90 22.73
CA PRO A 659 -20.99 -42.99 21.75
C PRO A 659 -21.99 -42.78 20.60
N MET A 660 -21.67 -43.35 19.42
CA MET A 660 -22.56 -43.34 18.26
C MET A 660 -23.81 -44.19 18.56
N GLU A 661 -24.99 -43.56 18.57
CA GLU A 661 -26.26 -44.24 18.84
C GLU A 661 -26.86 -44.81 17.55
N GLN A 662 -26.77 -44.05 16.45
CA GLN A 662 -27.37 -44.42 15.16
C GLN A 662 -26.53 -43.90 14.00
N ALA A 663 -26.51 -44.66 12.92
CA ALA A 663 -25.97 -44.23 11.65
C ALA A 663 -26.75 -44.84 10.50
N TYR A 664 -27.17 -44.02 9.55
CA TYR A 664 -28.00 -44.45 8.42
C TYR A 664 -27.81 -43.54 7.19
N TYR A 665 -28.31 -43.98 6.04
CA TYR A 665 -28.19 -43.23 4.79
C TYR A 665 -29.55 -42.97 4.11
N ASP A 666 -29.57 -41.97 3.22
CA ASP A 666 -30.74 -41.50 2.45
C ASP A 666 -31.96 -41.16 3.33
N ASN A 667 -31.70 -40.57 4.49
CA ASN A 667 -32.71 -40.12 5.47
C ASN A 667 -33.68 -41.23 5.92
N ASN A 668 -33.27 -42.50 5.82
CA ASN A 668 -34.07 -43.65 6.24
C ASN A 668 -33.32 -44.44 7.32
N PRO A 669 -33.76 -44.41 8.59
CA PRO A 669 -33.11 -45.14 9.69
C PRO A 669 -32.98 -46.66 9.50
N ASN A 670 -33.74 -47.25 8.58
CA ASN A 670 -33.60 -48.67 8.24
C ASN A 670 -32.37 -48.96 7.36
N ASN A 671 -31.87 -47.96 6.65
CA ASN A 671 -30.68 -48.03 5.80
C ASN A 671 -29.43 -47.84 6.65
N LYS A 672 -29.11 -48.83 7.49
CA LYS A 672 -28.03 -48.73 8.48
C LYS A 672 -26.66 -48.58 7.82
N LEU A 673 -25.85 -47.68 8.37
CA LEU A 673 -24.42 -47.58 8.10
C LEU A 673 -23.67 -48.27 9.24
N PHE A 674 -22.89 -49.29 8.90
CA PHE A 674 -22.02 -49.98 9.86
C PHE A 674 -20.63 -49.38 9.80
N PHE A 675 -20.32 -48.58 10.81
CA PHE A 675 -19.01 -47.96 10.99
C PHE A 675 -18.03 -48.96 11.61
N SER A 676 -16.75 -48.81 11.26
CA SER A 676 -15.64 -49.55 11.86
C SER A 676 -15.58 -49.35 13.38
N GLU A 677 -14.78 -50.18 14.05
CA GLU A 677 -14.37 -49.88 15.42
C GLU A 677 -13.73 -48.48 15.49
N GLU A 678 -13.94 -47.82 16.62
CA GLU A 678 -13.38 -46.49 16.89
C GLU A 678 -11.90 -46.62 17.17
N VAL A 679 -11.09 -45.99 16.32
CA VAL A 679 -9.64 -45.85 16.54
C VAL A 679 -9.36 -44.36 16.65
N GLY A 680 -9.00 -43.96 17.85
CA GLY A 680 -8.70 -42.58 18.23
C GLY A 680 -9.78 -41.54 17.87
N GLY A 681 -11.04 -41.86 18.20
CA GLY A 681 -12.17 -40.96 17.92
C GLY A 681 -12.62 -40.90 16.46
N VAL A 682 -12.07 -41.76 15.58
CA VAL A 682 -12.44 -41.83 14.16
C VAL A 682 -13.06 -43.18 13.83
N GLN A 683 -14.15 -43.15 13.09
CA GLN A 683 -14.80 -44.32 12.53
C GLN A 683 -15.07 -44.13 11.04
N THR A 684 -14.95 -45.21 10.25
CA THR A 684 -15.18 -45.15 8.80
C THR A 684 -16.14 -46.23 8.34
N THR A 685 -16.86 -45.96 7.25
CA THR A 685 -17.69 -46.94 6.57
C THR A 685 -17.70 -46.67 5.07
N THR A 686 -17.89 -47.71 4.27
CA THR A 686 -17.95 -47.58 2.81
C THR A 686 -19.31 -48.08 2.32
N ARG A 687 -20.02 -47.20 1.61
CA ARG A 687 -21.26 -47.52 0.91
C ARG A 687 -20.94 -47.75 -0.56
N GLN A 688 -21.13 -48.98 -1.03
CA GLN A 688 -21.03 -49.29 -2.46
C GLN A 688 -22.27 -48.75 -3.19
N LEU A 689 -22.05 -48.05 -4.30
CA LEU A 689 -23.11 -47.56 -5.18
C LEU A 689 -23.22 -48.50 -6.39
N GLN A 690 -24.41 -48.99 -6.68
CA GLN A 690 -24.62 -49.95 -7.77
C GLN A 690 -25.12 -49.27 -9.04
N GLY A 691 -24.64 -49.75 -10.19
CA GLY A 691 -25.08 -49.32 -11.53
C GLY A 691 -24.22 -48.20 -12.12
N ASN A 692 -24.82 -47.48 -13.09
CA ASN A 692 -24.18 -46.36 -13.79
C ASN A 692 -24.95 -45.06 -13.50
N TYR A 693 -24.26 -43.93 -13.54
CA TYR A 693 -24.86 -42.61 -13.43
C TYR A 693 -25.60 -42.25 -14.73
N THR A 694 -26.93 -42.31 -14.70
CA THR A 694 -27.80 -41.91 -15.83
C THR A 694 -28.50 -40.56 -15.59
N GLN A 695 -28.53 -40.09 -14.34
CA GLN A 695 -29.09 -38.81 -13.94
C GLN A 695 -28.38 -38.27 -12.70
N GLY A 696 -28.55 -36.98 -12.41
CA GLY A 696 -28.01 -36.39 -11.18
C GLY A 696 -28.60 -37.09 -9.94
N GLU A 697 -27.74 -37.43 -8.99
CA GLU A 697 -28.12 -38.12 -7.76
C GLU A 697 -27.57 -37.39 -6.54
N THR A 698 -28.27 -37.48 -5.41
CA THR A 698 -27.80 -36.93 -4.13
C THR A 698 -27.91 -38.00 -3.07
N TYR A 699 -26.82 -38.20 -2.33
CA TYR A 699 -26.70 -39.18 -1.26
C TYR A 699 -26.61 -38.46 0.08
N PHE A 700 -27.34 -39.00 1.06
CA PHE A 700 -27.31 -38.49 2.42
C PHE A 700 -26.75 -39.56 3.35
N ALA A 701 -26.01 -39.14 4.36
CA ALA A 701 -25.68 -39.97 5.52
C ALA A 701 -25.91 -39.18 6.80
N THR A 702 -26.50 -39.83 7.79
CA THR A 702 -26.78 -39.25 9.10
C THR A 702 -26.11 -40.09 10.16
N VAL A 703 -25.45 -39.42 11.12
CA VAL A 703 -24.89 -40.01 12.33
C VAL A 703 -25.44 -39.26 13.53
N ILE A 704 -25.88 -40.00 14.54
CA ILE A 704 -26.38 -39.48 15.80
C ILE A 704 -25.47 -39.97 16.91
N TYR A 705 -24.87 -39.03 17.64
CA TYR A 705 -24.05 -39.29 18.82
C TYR A 705 -24.78 -38.91 20.10
N ALA A 706 -24.63 -39.71 21.16
CA ALA A 706 -25.11 -39.42 22.50
C ALA A 706 -24.42 -38.18 23.11
N ALA A 707 -24.95 -37.64 24.21
CA ALA A 707 -24.26 -36.60 24.99
C ALA A 707 -22.93 -37.11 25.56
N SER A 708 -21.96 -36.23 25.80
CA SER A 708 -20.68 -36.62 26.43
C SER A 708 -20.90 -37.14 27.86
N GLU A 709 -20.01 -38.01 28.33
CA GLU A 709 -20.11 -38.63 29.67
C GLU A 709 -20.02 -37.61 30.81
N ASP A 710 -19.27 -36.53 30.60
CA ASP A 710 -19.14 -35.41 31.55
C ASP A 710 -20.29 -34.39 31.46
N GLY A 711 -21.25 -34.61 30.56
CA GLY A 711 -22.43 -33.75 30.36
C GLY A 711 -22.12 -32.41 29.69
N SER A 712 -20.88 -32.16 29.28
CA SER A 712 -20.46 -30.88 28.67
C SER A 712 -20.94 -30.70 27.22
N LEU A 713 -21.19 -31.78 26.49
CA LEU A 713 -21.66 -31.77 25.09
C LEU A 713 -23.03 -32.45 24.97
N PRO A 714 -24.08 -31.77 24.46
CA PRO A 714 -25.40 -32.36 24.28
C PRO A 714 -25.43 -33.32 23.08
N LYS A 715 -26.43 -34.22 23.04
CA LYS A 715 -26.69 -35.12 21.90
C LYS A 715 -26.65 -34.37 20.56
N LYS A 716 -25.98 -34.95 19.56
CA LYS A 716 -25.72 -34.29 18.27
C LYS A 716 -26.09 -35.18 17.09
N GLU A 717 -26.83 -34.60 16.14
CA GLU A 717 -27.09 -35.17 14.82
C GLU A 717 -26.22 -34.47 13.78
N LEU A 718 -25.62 -35.27 12.89
CA LEU A 718 -24.72 -34.84 11.83
C LEU A 718 -25.19 -35.41 10.51
N THR A 719 -25.21 -34.58 9.47
CA THR A 719 -25.65 -34.99 8.14
C THR A 719 -24.59 -34.64 7.10
N SER A 720 -24.17 -35.63 6.32
CA SER A 720 -23.35 -35.47 5.13
C SER A 720 -24.26 -35.53 3.89
N LYS A 721 -24.07 -34.58 2.98
CA LYS A 721 -24.78 -34.51 1.69
C LYS A 721 -23.75 -34.49 0.57
N ILE A 722 -23.86 -35.43 -0.36
CA ILE A 722 -23.02 -35.47 -1.57
C ILE A 722 -23.92 -35.48 -2.79
N SER A 723 -23.66 -34.59 -3.73
CA SER A 723 -24.41 -34.52 -5.00
C SER A 723 -23.48 -34.81 -6.17
N VAL A 724 -23.96 -35.65 -7.09
CA VAL A 724 -23.30 -35.97 -8.36
C VAL A 724 -24.11 -35.37 -9.49
N ASN A 725 -23.46 -34.53 -10.29
CA ASN A 725 -24.00 -33.99 -11.52
C ASN A 725 -23.61 -34.91 -12.68
N VAL A 726 -24.60 -35.29 -13.48
CA VAL A 726 -24.40 -36.14 -14.67
C VAL A 726 -24.56 -35.28 -15.91
N LYS A 727 -23.50 -35.21 -16.70
CA LYS A 727 -23.43 -34.39 -17.92
C LYS A 727 -23.04 -35.25 -19.12
N ARG A 728 -23.38 -34.82 -20.32
CA ARG A 728 -22.83 -35.38 -21.55
C ARG A 728 -21.48 -34.72 -21.85
N LYS A 729 -20.59 -35.37 -22.60
CA LYS A 729 -19.37 -34.71 -23.08
C LYS A 729 -19.62 -33.98 -24.39
N TRP A 730 -18.91 -32.88 -24.64
CA TRP A 730 -18.65 -32.38 -25.98
C TRP A 730 -17.33 -32.98 -26.51
N PHE A 731 -17.20 -33.07 -27.82
CA PHE A 731 -16.01 -33.62 -28.49
C PHE A 731 -15.59 -32.68 -29.62
N ALA A 732 -14.28 -32.46 -29.78
CA ALA A 732 -13.75 -31.66 -30.86
C ALA A 732 -12.33 -32.10 -31.24
N GLY A 733 -11.92 -31.89 -32.49
CA GLY A 733 -10.54 -32.11 -32.88
C GLY A 733 -10.34 -32.36 -34.37
N VAL A 734 -9.08 -32.60 -34.73
CA VAL A 734 -8.66 -32.92 -36.09
C VAL A 734 -9.08 -34.35 -36.44
N CYS A 735 -9.60 -34.54 -37.65
CA CYS A 735 -10.00 -35.84 -38.16
C CYS A 735 -9.46 -36.06 -39.58
N SER A 736 -9.17 -37.33 -39.93
CA SER A 736 -8.72 -37.71 -41.27
C SER A 736 -9.88 -37.86 -42.27
N SER A 737 -11.08 -38.10 -41.74
CA SER A 737 -12.36 -38.14 -42.47
C SER A 737 -13.49 -37.65 -41.55
N ILE A 738 -14.64 -37.31 -42.13
CA ILE A 738 -15.81 -36.86 -41.37
C ILE A 738 -16.29 -38.01 -40.46
N PRO A 739 -16.41 -37.83 -39.13
CA PRO A 739 -16.88 -38.86 -38.21
C PRO A 739 -18.21 -39.47 -38.66
N GLN A 740 -18.31 -40.81 -38.68
CA GLN A 740 -19.53 -41.53 -39.10
C GLN A 740 -20.15 -42.38 -37.98
N SER A 741 -19.43 -42.61 -36.89
CA SER A 741 -19.87 -43.42 -35.76
C SER A 741 -19.60 -42.74 -34.42
N SER A 742 -20.27 -43.23 -33.37
CA SER A 742 -19.97 -42.81 -32.00
C SER A 742 -18.49 -43.02 -31.63
N ALA A 743 -17.85 -44.08 -32.16
CA ALA A 743 -16.44 -44.35 -31.90
C ALA A 743 -15.53 -43.26 -32.50
N ASP A 744 -15.85 -42.78 -33.71
CA ASP A 744 -15.10 -41.72 -34.38
C ASP A 744 -15.20 -40.39 -33.61
N VAL A 745 -16.41 -40.05 -33.13
CA VAL A 745 -16.63 -38.82 -32.34
C VAL A 745 -15.87 -38.88 -31.01
N ARG A 746 -15.92 -40.02 -30.31
CA ARG A 746 -15.22 -40.19 -29.03
C ARG A 746 -13.70 -40.27 -29.19
N ALA A 747 -13.19 -40.55 -30.38
CA ALA A 747 -11.77 -40.54 -30.71
C ALA A 747 -11.21 -39.14 -31.03
N LEU A 748 -12.05 -38.10 -31.07
CA LEU A 748 -11.59 -36.72 -31.26
C LEU A 748 -10.69 -36.28 -30.10
N GLY A 749 -9.59 -35.59 -30.46
CA GLY A 749 -8.48 -35.31 -29.54
C GLY A 749 -8.79 -34.36 -28.38
N SER A 750 -9.94 -33.68 -28.37
CA SER A 750 -10.38 -32.80 -27.28
C SER A 750 -11.81 -33.14 -26.86
N ASN A 751 -12.05 -33.16 -25.56
CA ASN A 751 -13.39 -33.37 -25.00
C ASN A 751 -13.50 -32.73 -23.61
N GLY A 752 -14.72 -32.48 -23.17
CA GLY A 752 -15.02 -31.94 -21.84
C GLY A 752 -16.48 -32.15 -21.47
N LEU A 753 -16.83 -31.97 -20.19
CA LEU A 753 -18.22 -32.07 -19.76
C LEU A 753 -19.01 -30.85 -20.27
N TYR A 754 -20.16 -31.13 -20.86
CA TYR A 754 -21.06 -30.11 -21.41
C TYR A 754 -21.93 -29.53 -20.31
N SER A 755 -21.80 -28.22 -20.08
CA SER A 755 -22.52 -27.48 -19.03
C SER A 755 -23.64 -26.59 -19.55
N GLY A 756 -24.04 -26.72 -20.82
CA GLY A 756 -25.01 -25.84 -21.47
C GLY A 756 -24.36 -24.65 -22.20
N PRO A 757 -25.11 -23.54 -22.38
CA PRO A 757 -24.65 -22.34 -23.08
C PRO A 757 -23.33 -21.81 -22.52
N GLY A 758 -22.34 -21.63 -23.40
CA GLY A 758 -21.00 -21.25 -22.97
C GLY A 758 -20.01 -21.15 -24.11
N THR A 759 -18.78 -20.77 -23.74
CA THR A 759 -17.63 -20.70 -24.65
C THR A 759 -16.68 -21.84 -24.34
N PHE A 760 -16.36 -22.63 -25.34
CA PHE A 760 -15.47 -23.79 -25.24
C PHE A 760 -14.28 -23.60 -26.17
N ARG A 761 -13.12 -24.15 -25.78
CA ARG A 761 -11.87 -24.00 -26.53
C ARG A 761 -11.19 -25.34 -26.70
N PHE A 762 -10.51 -25.51 -27.84
CA PHE A 762 -9.63 -26.63 -28.10
C PHE A 762 -8.55 -26.21 -29.10
N SER A 763 -7.40 -26.88 -29.07
CA SER A 763 -6.32 -26.62 -30.01
C SER A 763 -6.31 -27.65 -31.13
N ALA A 764 -5.95 -27.22 -32.33
CA ALA A 764 -5.78 -28.10 -33.48
C ALA A 764 -4.52 -27.70 -34.24
N SER A 765 -3.72 -28.70 -34.66
CA SER A 765 -2.51 -28.50 -35.45
C SER A 765 -2.54 -29.38 -36.69
N ASN A 766 -1.88 -28.93 -37.77
CA ASN A 766 -1.84 -29.61 -39.06
C ASN A 766 -3.25 -30.02 -39.52
N TRP A 767 -4.21 -29.11 -39.39
CA TRP A 767 -5.62 -29.46 -39.52
C TRP A 767 -6.10 -29.18 -40.94
N LYS A 768 -6.84 -30.15 -41.50
CA LYS A 768 -7.55 -30.05 -42.78
C LYS A 768 -9.05 -30.28 -42.61
N ILE A 769 -9.40 -31.18 -41.70
CA ILE A 769 -10.78 -31.42 -41.28
C ILE A 769 -10.83 -31.32 -39.75
N VAL A 770 -11.70 -30.46 -39.23
CA VAL A 770 -11.95 -30.31 -37.80
C VAL A 770 -13.43 -30.56 -37.56
N SER A 771 -13.75 -31.41 -36.59
CA SER A 771 -15.13 -31.66 -36.18
C SER A 771 -15.37 -31.15 -34.77
N VAL A 772 -16.55 -30.58 -34.52
CA VAL A 772 -17.04 -30.17 -33.20
C VAL A 772 -18.42 -30.78 -32.99
N CYS A 773 -18.60 -31.58 -31.95
CA CYS A 773 -19.81 -32.33 -31.64
C CYS A 773 -20.33 -31.96 -30.24
N ILE A 774 -21.60 -31.55 -30.14
CA ILE A 774 -22.26 -31.20 -28.88
C ILE A 774 -23.62 -31.93 -28.70
N PRO A 775 -24.06 -32.19 -27.45
CA PRO A 775 -25.19 -33.10 -27.16
C PRO A 775 -26.61 -32.53 -27.27
N ALA A 776 -26.83 -31.21 -27.27
CA ALA A 776 -28.21 -30.67 -27.19
C ALA A 776 -28.39 -29.30 -27.85
N ASP A 777 -27.58 -28.30 -27.47
CA ASP A 777 -27.72 -26.94 -27.97
C ASP A 777 -27.26 -26.81 -29.43
N SER A 778 -27.30 -25.61 -29.98
CA SER A 778 -26.67 -25.31 -31.26
C SER A 778 -25.38 -24.53 -31.04
N ILE A 779 -24.46 -24.61 -31.99
CA ILE A 779 -23.31 -23.70 -32.03
C ILE A 779 -23.72 -22.48 -32.86
N LYS A 780 -23.50 -21.27 -32.32
CA LYS A 780 -23.71 -20.01 -33.05
C LYS A 780 -22.43 -19.47 -33.67
N GLU A 781 -21.29 -19.84 -33.10
CA GLU A 781 -19.99 -19.36 -33.56
C GLU A 781 -18.95 -20.47 -33.43
N ILE A 782 -18.16 -20.68 -34.49
CA ILE A 782 -16.87 -21.37 -34.41
C ILE A 782 -15.85 -20.42 -35.02
N SER A 783 -14.81 -20.08 -34.28
CA SER A 783 -13.78 -19.11 -34.67
C SER A 783 -12.40 -19.61 -34.25
N ILE A 784 -11.35 -19.04 -34.83
CA ILE A 784 -9.95 -19.27 -34.46
C ILE A 784 -9.29 -17.96 -34.08
N ALA A 785 -8.24 -17.99 -33.27
CA ALA A 785 -7.58 -16.77 -32.79
C ALA A 785 -6.94 -15.95 -33.92
N SER A 786 -6.45 -16.62 -34.97
CA SER A 786 -5.79 -15.98 -36.12
C SER A 786 -6.74 -15.31 -37.13
N SER A 787 -8.07 -15.50 -37.00
CA SER A 787 -9.07 -15.00 -37.96
C SER A 787 -10.24 -14.31 -37.27
N TYR A 788 -10.66 -13.15 -37.78
CA TYR A 788 -11.80 -12.39 -37.27
C TYR A 788 -13.18 -12.94 -37.71
N GLY A 789 -13.25 -14.11 -38.36
CA GLY A 789 -14.48 -14.63 -38.99
C GLY A 789 -15.09 -15.86 -38.31
N ASN A 790 -16.42 -15.95 -38.33
CA ASN A 790 -17.19 -17.11 -37.88
C ASN A 790 -17.27 -18.18 -38.99
N PHE A 791 -16.70 -19.36 -38.75
CA PHE A 791 -16.75 -20.48 -39.69
C PHE A 791 -18.18 -20.94 -40.00
N ILE A 792 -19.12 -20.81 -39.06
CA ILE A 792 -20.51 -21.22 -39.28
C ILE A 792 -21.18 -20.40 -40.39
N GLU A 793 -20.77 -19.14 -40.59
CA GLU A 793 -21.30 -18.28 -41.66
C GLU A 793 -20.70 -18.62 -43.04
N ASN A 794 -19.64 -19.43 -43.08
CA ASN A 794 -18.97 -19.82 -44.31
C ASN A 794 -19.35 -21.24 -44.74
N GLU A 795 -20.50 -21.37 -45.39
CA GLU A 795 -21.07 -22.64 -45.88
C GLU A 795 -20.17 -23.40 -46.89
N LYS A 796 -19.15 -22.74 -47.46
CA LYS A 796 -18.18 -23.40 -48.35
C LYS A 796 -17.16 -24.24 -47.57
N VAL A 797 -16.89 -23.89 -46.32
CA VAL A 797 -15.82 -24.46 -45.49
C VAL A 797 -16.40 -25.18 -44.27
N CYS A 798 -17.51 -24.71 -43.71
CA CYS A 798 -18.19 -25.36 -42.58
C CYS A 798 -19.50 -26.02 -43.01
N LYS A 799 -19.72 -27.25 -42.56
CA LYS A 799 -20.96 -28.01 -42.75
C LYS A 799 -21.52 -28.44 -41.40
N GLY A 800 -22.77 -28.13 -41.12
CA GLY A 800 -23.46 -28.52 -39.90
C GLY A 800 -24.73 -27.69 -39.66
N PRO A 801 -25.57 -28.06 -38.68
CA PRO A 801 -25.43 -29.25 -37.85
C PRO A 801 -25.74 -30.54 -38.62
N ILE A 802 -24.86 -31.54 -38.47
CA ILE A 802 -25.07 -32.92 -38.91
C ILE A 802 -25.47 -33.72 -37.66
N SER A 803 -26.60 -34.41 -37.69
CA SER A 803 -27.00 -35.29 -36.60
C SER A 803 -26.14 -36.55 -36.57
N ILE A 804 -25.59 -36.90 -35.42
CA ILE A 804 -24.81 -38.12 -35.20
C ILE A 804 -25.14 -38.72 -33.83
N SER A 805 -25.38 -40.03 -33.79
CA SER A 805 -25.69 -40.72 -32.53
C SER A 805 -24.40 -41.00 -31.76
N VAL A 806 -24.31 -40.52 -30.53
CA VAL A 806 -23.11 -40.65 -29.67
C VAL A 806 -23.47 -41.26 -28.33
N GLU A 807 -22.85 -42.40 -28.04
CA GLU A 807 -22.93 -43.13 -26.78
C GLU A 807 -22.27 -42.33 -25.64
N GLY A 808 -22.78 -42.48 -24.43
CA GLY A 808 -22.11 -41.97 -23.23
C GLY A 808 -20.90 -42.83 -22.82
N ALA A 809 -20.41 -42.65 -21.61
CA ALA A 809 -19.39 -43.52 -21.06
C ALA A 809 -19.88 -44.98 -21.00
N ASN A 810 -18.95 -45.94 -21.06
CA ASN A 810 -19.23 -47.39 -20.99
C ASN A 810 -20.26 -47.91 -22.00
N ARG A 811 -20.34 -47.31 -23.20
CA ARG A 811 -21.33 -47.64 -24.24
C ARG A 811 -22.78 -47.55 -23.73
N SER A 812 -23.01 -46.58 -22.84
CA SER A 812 -24.35 -46.25 -22.36
C SER A 812 -25.16 -45.56 -23.46
N GLU A 813 -26.47 -45.46 -23.22
CA GLU A 813 -27.47 -44.93 -24.16
C GLU A 813 -26.95 -43.77 -25.03
N ALA A 814 -27.08 -43.94 -26.34
CA ALA A 814 -26.72 -42.93 -27.31
C ALA A 814 -27.82 -41.88 -27.45
N ILE A 815 -27.42 -40.63 -27.66
CA ILE A 815 -28.33 -39.54 -28.01
C ILE A 815 -27.84 -38.85 -29.28
N ASP A 816 -28.72 -38.11 -29.92
CA ASP A 816 -28.38 -37.35 -31.12
C ASP A 816 -27.57 -36.10 -30.75
N TYR A 817 -26.31 -36.10 -31.16
CA TYR A 817 -25.42 -34.95 -31.10
C TYR A 817 -25.54 -34.15 -32.40
N LYS A 818 -25.25 -32.86 -32.30
CA LYS A 818 -25.06 -31.98 -33.45
C LYS A 818 -23.57 -31.80 -33.71
N MET A 819 -23.16 -32.10 -34.93
CA MET A 819 -21.77 -32.02 -35.38
C MET A 819 -21.60 -30.94 -36.45
N TRP A 820 -20.56 -30.12 -36.30
CA TRP A 820 -20.09 -29.18 -37.31
C TRP A 820 -18.71 -29.62 -37.78
N VAL A 821 -18.51 -29.57 -39.08
CA VAL A 821 -17.30 -30.03 -39.76
C VAL A 821 -16.73 -28.88 -40.57
N ILE A 822 -15.52 -28.46 -40.24
CA ILE A 822 -14.74 -27.47 -40.98
C ILE A 822 -13.78 -28.24 -41.88
N GLN A 823 -13.82 -27.98 -43.18
CA GLN A 823 -13.00 -28.64 -44.18
C GLN A 823 -12.35 -27.61 -45.12
N THR A 824 -11.02 -27.56 -45.11
CA THR A 824 -10.22 -26.66 -45.95
C THR A 824 -9.57 -27.40 -47.13
N GLN A 825 -9.10 -26.64 -48.12
CA GLN A 825 -8.43 -27.21 -49.30
C GLN A 825 -7.03 -27.76 -48.98
N GLY A 826 -6.32 -27.15 -48.02
CA GLY A 826 -4.97 -27.53 -47.59
C GLY A 826 -4.87 -27.75 -46.07
N LEU A 827 -3.68 -28.16 -45.63
CA LEU A 827 -3.30 -28.21 -44.21
C LEU A 827 -3.07 -26.78 -43.70
N ASN A 828 -3.52 -26.51 -42.48
CA ASN A 828 -3.35 -25.21 -41.83
C ASN A 828 -2.46 -25.34 -40.58
N ASP A 829 -1.90 -24.20 -40.18
CA ASP A 829 -1.03 -24.06 -39.02
C ASP A 829 -1.76 -24.32 -37.69
N PRO A 830 -1.01 -24.59 -36.60
CA PRO A 830 -1.57 -24.72 -35.26
C PRO A 830 -2.38 -23.50 -34.85
N ASP A 831 -3.59 -23.73 -34.34
CA ASP A 831 -4.50 -22.67 -33.92
C ASP A 831 -5.35 -23.07 -32.72
N SER A 832 -5.92 -22.05 -32.06
CA SER A 832 -6.85 -22.21 -30.96
C SER A 832 -8.27 -21.96 -31.44
N PHE A 833 -9.04 -23.04 -31.55
CA PHE A 833 -10.45 -22.98 -31.89
C PHE A 833 -11.28 -22.59 -30.66
N THR A 834 -12.23 -21.70 -30.89
CA THR A 834 -13.28 -21.32 -29.94
C THR A 834 -14.62 -21.66 -30.56
N PHE A 835 -15.49 -22.34 -29.82
CA PHE A 835 -16.88 -22.50 -30.22
C PHE A 835 -17.83 -22.02 -29.12
N LYS A 836 -18.87 -21.30 -29.53
CA LYS A 836 -19.88 -20.73 -28.63
C LYS A 836 -21.23 -21.39 -28.90
N THR A 837 -21.83 -21.91 -27.85
CA THR A 837 -23.17 -22.48 -27.89
C THR A 837 -24.24 -21.43 -27.60
N ILE A 838 -25.47 -21.70 -28.05
CA ILE A 838 -26.65 -20.84 -27.86
C ILE A 838 -27.23 -21.07 -26.47
#